data_AF-A0A962Q7S4-F1
#
_entry.id   AF-A0A962Q7S4-F1
#
_cell.length_a   1.000
_cell.length_b   1.000
_cell.length_c   1.000
_cell.angle_alpha   90.00
_cell.angle_beta   90.00
_cell.angle_gamma   90.00
#
_symmetry.space_group_name_H-M   'P 1'
#
loop_
_entity.id
_entity.type
_entity.pdbx_description
1 polymer ?
#
loop_
_entity_poly.entity_id
_entity_poly.type
_entity_poly.pdbx_seq_one_letter_code
_entity_poly.pdbx_strand_id
1 'polypeptide(L)'
;MIIKNSNIKSCENQDKSLDNKHLLDISSLIYNNKKGHVCYNNINSKSKSKTQYLPIIIDTEFQSTSPNEVLQGKNTQTNILTVQAKLYNPNNDKNNSEIHSKGVIYAHKDNPNPRHPIMTEDFIVFQVLKDYTRNEIYYDQKYVGKFQRKLTIVIYTHFGVAELNRMCTREIKEQFIRGVLNKNIVFKRRLKTSSNSKNSKNVPFQLEGVLLIDNIPYRVNIEFVDTVALVGNCSYKRLAGLAGVVLPHKDTLSLSDKEKMLDTYTNKPFEFDKYSLGDLLLDQMFLGIYKNLKEIVKPIIGDNFEEKDMKLTFGSTVAGILKKVILQMVDQGINKLDEDEKNRLTGICSKGKKNNRLNYLFFKELTRLTCAQNLKSKIDEGIASACKTDGGRCRSNRPLDTKIVSPIADIDISSCYSSAMSSIPYPVGRPYVYGCPMNTGEKITIKTFLKTFSNELGETTWFFRFSTTKNLSFDQDIFVSWIRPKSIEKLFTETHLDDENKYYDPENTGESVILLNEIQHGVLTSDLLDLARLTWSKKEWEEFIENTKVENAIIFLKNHKKDHISEVLKDLGNPKLKNKVETKLVNGKPTLQRTQGCCSWYPIELKIVEKIKNLRNEAKKKYGKKSPQEQLYKLLGNTLYGVTVSPYFDIGNVVFANNVTARARVMAYMMEKGFHGFQTITDGCSFDLNQMVFINDPSKFNSQ
;
A
#
# COMPACT_ATOMS: atom_id res chain seq x y z
N MET A 1 -58.02 -41.70 -23.13
CA MET A 1 -58.26 -40.94 -21.88
C MET A 1 -57.01 -40.12 -21.61
N ILE A 2 -56.78 -38.94 -22.19
CA ILE A 2 -57.42 -37.62 -21.98
C ILE A 2 -57.66 -37.30 -20.50
N ILE A 3 -56.66 -36.70 -19.84
CA ILE A 3 -56.77 -35.75 -18.71
C ILE A 3 -55.57 -34.79 -18.85
N LYS A 4 -55.74 -33.67 -19.58
CA LYS A 4 -55.95 -32.28 -19.10
C LYS A 4 -54.68 -31.57 -18.61
N ASN A 5 -54.10 -30.82 -19.56
CA ASN A 5 -53.32 -29.61 -19.34
C ASN A 5 -54.10 -28.59 -18.49
N SER A 6 -53.45 -28.04 -17.46
CA SER A 6 -53.78 -26.70 -16.95
C SER A 6 -52.60 -26.09 -16.18
N ASN A 7 -52.18 -24.93 -16.67
CA ASN A 7 -51.47 -23.85 -15.96
C ASN A 7 -49.93 -23.91 -15.81
N ILE A 8 -49.23 -23.87 -16.94
CA ILE A 8 -48.02 -23.04 -17.06
C ILE A 8 -48.50 -21.66 -17.52
N LYS A 9 -48.60 -20.69 -16.61
CA LYS A 9 -48.69 -19.27 -17.00
C LYS A 9 -47.29 -18.87 -17.46
N SER A 10 -47.11 -18.72 -18.78
CA SER A 10 -45.98 -18.03 -19.35
C SER A 10 -45.97 -16.59 -18.81
N CYS A 11 -44.85 -16.16 -18.24
CA CYS A 11 -44.54 -14.74 -18.01
C CYS A 11 -44.13 -14.08 -19.34
N GLU A 12 -44.90 -14.30 -20.41
CA GLU A 12 -44.79 -13.58 -21.67
C GLU A 12 -45.87 -12.49 -21.65
N ASN A 13 -45.54 -11.33 -21.07
CA ASN A 13 -46.12 -10.00 -21.39
C ASN A 13 -45.78 -8.96 -20.30
N GLN A 14 -44.49 -8.83 -19.97
CA GLN A 14 -43.96 -7.61 -19.36
C GLN A 14 -42.65 -7.26 -20.05
N ASP A 15 -42.74 -6.76 -21.28
CA ASP A 15 -41.91 -5.65 -21.75
C ASP A 15 -42.17 -5.33 -23.23
N LYS A 16 -42.40 -4.03 -23.51
CA LYS A 16 -42.00 -3.27 -24.71
C LYS A 16 -42.68 -1.89 -24.83
N SER A 17 -42.92 -1.20 -23.72
CA SER A 17 -43.12 0.25 -23.77
C SER A 17 -42.49 0.91 -22.54
N LEU A 18 -41.16 0.91 -22.48
CA LEU A 18 -40.45 1.95 -21.74
C LEU A 18 -40.79 3.27 -22.42
N ASP A 19 -41.74 4.01 -21.83
CA ASP A 19 -42.15 5.33 -22.27
C ASP A 19 -40.89 6.21 -22.38
N ASN A 20 -40.68 6.89 -23.53
CA ASN A 20 -39.46 7.70 -23.83
C ASN A 20 -39.11 8.73 -22.74
N LYS A 21 -40.04 8.99 -21.80
CA LYS A 21 -39.89 9.81 -20.60
C LYS A 21 -38.76 9.37 -19.66
N HIS A 22 -38.29 8.12 -19.69
CA HIS A 22 -37.28 7.62 -18.72
C HIS A 22 -35.84 7.53 -19.24
N LEU A 23 -35.60 7.70 -20.54
CA LEU A 23 -34.25 7.67 -21.11
C LEU A 23 -33.42 8.90 -20.69
N LEU A 24 -32.13 8.69 -20.40
CA LEU A 24 -31.21 9.72 -19.94
C LEU A 24 -30.59 10.47 -21.13
N ASP A 25 -30.28 11.75 -20.97
CA ASP A 25 -29.38 12.45 -21.88
C ASP A 25 -27.94 12.13 -21.46
N ILE A 26 -27.13 11.57 -22.37
CA ILE A 26 -25.72 11.26 -22.11
C ILE A 26 -24.91 12.50 -21.66
N SER A 27 -25.34 13.71 -22.03
CA SER A 27 -24.72 14.96 -21.57
C SER A 27 -24.76 15.10 -20.04
N SER A 28 -25.76 14.50 -19.38
CA SER A 28 -25.90 14.43 -17.92
C SER A 28 -24.99 13.38 -17.27
N LEU A 29 -24.51 12.42 -18.05
CA LEU A 29 -23.65 11.31 -17.62
C LEU A 29 -22.16 11.60 -17.84
N ILE A 30 -21.86 12.59 -18.67
CA ILE A 30 -20.53 12.91 -19.13
C ILE A 30 -19.96 14.11 -18.38
N TYR A 31 -18.74 13.97 -17.86
CA TYR A 31 -18.06 15.03 -17.11
C TYR A 31 -16.92 15.65 -17.91
N ASN A 32 -16.83 16.99 -17.92
CA ASN A 32 -15.75 17.73 -18.57
C ASN A 32 -14.47 17.84 -17.72
N ASN A 33 -14.51 17.41 -16.46
CA ASN A 33 -13.37 17.43 -15.54
C ASN A 33 -13.28 16.11 -14.77
N LYS A 34 -12.07 15.63 -14.51
CA LYS A 34 -11.79 14.50 -13.59
C LYS A 34 -12.20 14.75 -12.12
N LYS A 35 -12.85 15.89 -11.82
CA LYS A 35 -13.08 16.40 -10.45
C LYS A 35 -14.24 15.76 -9.67
N GLY A 36 -14.95 14.80 -10.26
CA GLY A 36 -16.18 14.22 -9.69
C GLY A 36 -16.03 12.84 -9.03
N HIS A 37 -14.81 12.33 -8.84
CA HIS A 37 -14.61 10.97 -8.32
C HIS A 37 -13.53 10.87 -7.23
N VAL A 38 -13.88 10.13 -6.19
CA VAL A 38 -13.08 9.75 -5.01
C VAL A 38 -11.68 9.25 -5.40
N CYS A 39 -11.50 8.62 -6.56
CA CYS A 39 -10.20 8.09 -6.98
C CYS A 39 -9.37 9.01 -7.90
N TYR A 40 -9.93 10.09 -8.43
CA TYR A 40 -9.37 10.76 -9.63
C TYR A 40 -9.01 12.23 -9.49
N ASN A 41 -9.31 12.89 -8.38
CA ASN A 41 -8.94 14.30 -8.18
C ASN A 41 -7.41 14.57 -8.15
N ASN A 42 -6.56 13.55 -8.30
CA ASN A 42 -5.10 13.67 -8.29
C ASN A 42 -4.42 13.71 -9.67
N ILE A 43 -5.12 13.45 -10.77
CA ILE A 43 -4.50 13.58 -12.09
C ILE A 43 -4.66 15.02 -12.52
N ASN A 44 -3.60 15.80 -12.27
CA ASN A 44 -3.47 17.21 -12.59
C ASN A 44 -3.41 17.42 -14.11
N SER A 45 -4.47 17.11 -14.86
CA SER A 45 -4.57 17.55 -16.25
C SER A 45 -5.05 19.00 -16.24
N LYS A 46 -4.11 19.95 -16.11
CA LYS A 46 -4.29 21.35 -16.52
C LYS A 46 -4.40 21.42 -18.05
N SER A 47 -5.42 20.76 -18.58
CA SER A 47 -5.63 20.62 -20.00
C SER A 47 -6.93 21.32 -20.32
N LYS A 48 -6.88 22.32 -21.20
CA LYS A 48 -8.04 22.85 -21.95
C LYS A 48 -8.64 21.77 -22.88
N SER A 49 -8.45 20.47 -22.62
CA SER A 49 -8.89 19.41 -23.51
C SER A 49 -10.39 19.19 -23.42
N LYS A 50 -11.00 19.02 -24.59
CA LYS A 50 -12.33 18.44 -24.85
C LYS A 50 -12.41 16.94 -24.48
N THR A 51 -11.81 16.54 -23.35
CA THR A 51 -11.87 15.15 -22.86
C THR A 51 -13.02 15.04 -21.88
N GLN A 52 -13.92 14.14 -22.19
CA GLN A 52 -15.12 13.82 -21.45
C GLN A 52 -14.94 12.48 -20.73
N TYR A 53 -15.60 12.30 -19.59
CA TYR A 53 -15.48 11.09 -18.76
C TYR A 53 -16.84 10.43 -18.55
N LEU A 54 -16.90 9.10 -18.73
CA LEU A 54 -18.08 8.28 -18.49
C LEU A 54 -17.73 7.15 -17.50
N PRO A 55 -18.09 7.29 -16.22
CA PRO A 55 -17.86 6.25 -15.22
C PRO A 55 -18.95 5.17 -15.27
N ILE A 56 -18.53 3.91 -15.26
CA ILE A 56 -19.43 2.75 -15.27
C ILE A 56 -18.88 1.64 -14.37
N ILE A 57 -19.75 1.03 -13.58
CA ILE A 57 -19.44 -0.14 -12.77
C ILE A 57 -19.83 -1.37 -13.57
N ILE A 58 -18.94 -2.36 -13.66
CA ILE A 58 -19.15 -3.60 -14.40
C ILE A 58 -18.78 -4.77 -13.50
N ASP A 59 -19.58 -5.82 -13.56
CA ASP A 59 -19.30 -7.14 -12.97
C ASP A 59 -19.80 -8.23 -13.93
N THR A 60 -19.36 -9.48 -13.74
CA THR A 60 -19.80 -10.62 -14.55
C THR A 60 -19.98 -11.88 -13.74
N GLU A 61 -20.89 -12.72 -14.20
CA GLU A 61 -21.12 -14.05 -13.63
C GLU A 61 -20.81 -15.13 -14.65
N PHE A 62 -20.15 -16.18 -14.19
CA PHE A 62 -19.71 -17.26 -15.04
C PHE A 62 -19.61 -18.57 -14.25
N GLN A 63 -19.61 -19.68 -14.96
CA GLN A 63 -19.30 -21.00 -14.40
C GLN A 63 -18.03 -21.56 -15.05
N SER A 64 -17.08 -22.02 -14.24
CA SER A 64 -15.96 -22.83 -14.73
C SER A 64 -16.39 -24.29 -14.85
N THR A 65 -16.05 -24.95 -15.96
CA THR A 65 -16.33 -26.37 -16.17
C THR A 65 -15.42 -27.29 -15.34
N SER A 66 -14.33 -26.77 -14.76
CA SER A 66 -13.39 -27.53 -13.93
C SER A 66 -12.71 -26.62 -12.89
N PRO A 67 -13.38 -26.34 -11.75
CA PRO A 67 -12.87 -25.42 -10.73
C PRO A 67 -11.45 -25.78 -10.23
N ASN A 68 -11.16 -27.08 -10.13
CA ASN A 68 -9.85 -27.59 -9.71
C ASN A 68 -8.73 -27.29 -10.72
N GLU A 69 -9.04 -27.24 -12.02
CA GLU A 69 -8.06 -26.93 -13.06
C GLU A 69 -7.81 -25.41 -13.18
N VAL A 70 -8.81 -24.58 -12.88
CA VAL A 70 -8.62 -23.13 -12.71
C VAL A 70 -7.68 -22.82 -11.55
N LEU A 71 -7.84 -23.52 -10.42
CA LEU A 71 -6.93 -23.41 -9.27
C LEU A 71 -5.50 -23.88 -9.60
N GLN A 72 -5.34 -24.74 -10.62
CA GLN A 72 -4.05 -25.19 -11.16
C GLN A 72 -3.54 -24.32 -12.32
N GLY A 73 -4.23 -23.24 -12.69
CA GLY A 73 -3.82 -22.32 -13.75
C GLY A 73 -4.00 -22.86 -15.18
N LYS A 74 -4.79 -23.91 -15.38
CA LYS A 74 -5.12 -24.43 -16.72
C LYS A 74 -6.27 -23.64 -17.34
N ASN A 75 -6.23 -23.46 -18.66
CA ASN A 75 -7.33 -22.84 -19.41
C ASN A 75 -8.54 -23.79 -19.44
N THR A 76 -9.47 -23.59 -18.51
CA THR A 76 -10.77 -24.28 -18.56
C THR A 76 -11.73 -23.49 -19.42
N GLN A 77 -12.62 -24.17 -20.14
CA GLN A 77 -13.78 -23.51 -20.73
C GLN A 77 -14.62 -22.87 -19.60
N THR A 78 -14.93 -21.58 -19.74
CA THR A 78 -15.85 -20.88 -18.84
C THR A 78 -17.11 -20.52 -19.58
N ASN A 79 -18.27 -20.92 -19.06
CA ASN A 79 -19.55 -20.49 -19.58
C ASN A 79 -19.85 -19.13 -18.95
N ILE A 80 -19.72 -18.06 -19.75
CA ILE A 80 -20.06 -16.71 -19.31
C ILE A 80 -21.58 -16.59 -19.37
N LEU A 81 -22.20 -16.24 -18.25
CA LEU A 81 -23.66 -16.21 -18.13
C LEU A 81 -24.17 -14.81 -18.40
N THR A 82 -23.70 -13.86 -17.62
CA THR A 82 -24.23 -12.50 -17.63
C THR A 82 -23.14 -11.46 -17.42
N VAL A 83 -23.41 -10.26 -17.91
CA VAL A 83 -22.64 -9.05 -17.65
C VAL A 83 -23.58 -8.05 -17.01
N GLN A 84 -23.20 -7.54 -15.85
CA GLN A 84 -23.95 -6.54 -15.11
C GLN A 84 -23.25 -5.19 -15.24
N ALA A 85 -24.04 -4.13 -15.38
CA ALA A 85 -23.51 -2.78 -15.51
C ALA A 85 -24.36 -1.75 -14.79
N LYS A 86 -23.72 -0.70 -14.27
CA LYS A 86 -24.39 0.46 -13.66
C LYS A 86 -23.68 1.75 -14.05
N LEU A 87 -24.42 2.65 -14.69
CA LEU A 87 -23.95 4.00 -14.98
C LEU A 87 -23.86 4.81 -13.69
N TYR A 88 -22.68 5.34 -13.39
CA TYR A 88 -22.49 6.14 -12.20
C TYR A 88 -22.88 7.61 -12.44
N ASN A 89 -23.69 8.16 -11.53
CA ASN A 89 -24.04 9.58 -11.51
C ASN A 89 -23.76 10.16 -10.10
N PRO A 90 -22.73 11.02 -9.95
CA PRO A 90 -22.39 11.66 -8.68
C PRO A 90 -23.39 12.73 -8.25
N ASN A 91 -24.25 13.23 -9.15
CA ASN A 91 -25.24 14.26 -8.83
C ASN A 91 -26.53 13.69 -8.22
N ASN A 92 -26.59 12.37 -8.02
CA ASN A 92 -27.85 11.64 -7.84
C ASN A 92 -28.37 11.59 -6.40
N ASP A 93 -27.85 12.42 -5.49
CA ASP A 93 -28.46 12.62 -4.17
C ASP A 93 -29.83 13.34 -4.24
N LYS A 94 -30.29 13.78 -5.43
CA LYS A 94 -31.54 14.56 -5.56
C LYS A 94 -32.60 14.01 -6.51
N ASN A 95 -32.28 13.16 -7.49
CA ASN A 95 -33.26 12.69 -8.50
C ASN A 95 -33.23 11.16 -8.68
N ASN A 96 -34.27 10.49 -8.19
CA ASN A 96 -34.51 9.05 -8.21
C ASN A 96 -34.73 8.47 -9.63
N SER A 97 -33.74 8.50 -10.53
CA SER A 97 -33.80 7.64 -11.72
C SER A 97 -33.47 6.19 -11.34
N GLU A 98 -34.29 5.23 -11.79
CA GLU A 98 -34.16 3.81 -11.41
C GLU A 98 -32.86 3.18 -11.93
N ILE A 99 -32.32 3.64 -13.07
CA ILE A 99 -31.12 3.08 -13.70
C ILE A 99 -29.85 3.46 -12.93
N HIS A 100 -29.78 4.67 -12.38
CA HIS A 100 -28.67 5.10 -11.51
C HIS A 100 -28.59 4.33 -10.19
N SER A 101 -29.74 3.81 -9.73
CA SER A 101 -29.85 3.16 -8.42
C SER A 101 -29.80 1.64 -8.50
N LYS A 102 -30.32 1.01 -9.57
CA LYS A 102 -30.52 -0.46 -9.62
C LYS A 102 -29.49 -1.24 -10.46
N GLY A 103 -28.89 -0.64 -11.49
CA GLY A 103 -28.05 -1.39 -12.45
C GLY A 103 -28.85 -2.31 -13.37
N VAL A 104 -28.18 -2.93 -14.35
CA VAL A 104 -28.81 -3.71 -15.43
C VAL A 104 -28.04 -5.01 -15.69
N ILE A 105 -28.75 -6.06 -16.11
CA ILE A 105 -28.17 -7.37 -16.42
C ILE A 105 -28.39 -7.69 -17.90
N TYR A 106 -27.33 -8.10 -18.59
CA TYR A 106 -27.39 -8.64 -19.94
C TYR A 106 -26.92 -10.08 -19.94
N ALA A 107 -27.52 -10.91 -20.79
CA ALA A 107 -26.96 -12.23 -21.10
C ALA A 107 -25.74 -12.04 -22.02
N HIS A 108 -24.65 -12.73 -21.70
CA HIS A 108 -23.48 -12.75 -22.59
C HIS A 108 -23.81 -13.48 -23.88
N LYS A 109 -23.18 -13.12 -25.02
CA LYS A 109 -23.42 -13.77 -26.32
C LYS A 109 -23.16 -15.29 -26.31
N ASP A 110 -22.25 -15.72 -25.42
CA ASP A 110 -21.86 -17.12 -25.24
C ASP A 110 -22.74 -17.86 -24.21
N ASN A 111 -23.78 -17.23 -23.66
CA ASN A 111 -24.68 -17.89 -22.73
C ASN A 111 -25.57 -18.89 -23.49
N PRO A 112 -25.57 -20.19 -23.13
CA PRO A 112 -26.34 -21.21 -23.84
C PRO A 112 -27.86 -21.07 -23.66
N ASN A 113 -28.32 -20.48 -22.54
CA ASN A 113 -29.72 -20.41 -22.15
C ASN A 113 -30.10 -18.99 -21.67
N PRO A 114 -30.01 -17.96 -22.53
CA PRO A 114 -30.18 -16.57 -22.10
C PRO A 114 -31.62 -16.29 -21.67
N ARG A 115 -31.81 -15.82 -20.42
CA ARG A 115 -33.10 -15.30 -19.91
C ARG A 115 -33.18 -13.77 -19.87
N HIS A 116 -32.02 -13.12 -19.96
CA HIS A 116 -31.89 -11.66 -20.03
C HIS A 116 -31.67 -11.21 -21.47
N PRO A 117 -31.90 -9.93 -21.80
CA PRO A 117 -31.54 -9.39 -23.11
C PRO A 117 -30.10 -9.74 -23.48
N ILE A 118 -29.92 -10.35 -24.64
CA ILE A 118 -28.60 -10.73 -25.13
C ILE A 118 -27.86 -9.45 -25.52
N MET A 119 -26.62 -9.32 -25.04
CA MET A 119 -25.74 -8.22 -25.46
C MET A 119 -25.54 -8.30 -26.99
N THR A 120 -26.01 -7.28 -27.71
CA THR A 120 -25.90 -7.21 -29.19
C THR A 120 -24.64 -6.49 -29.63
N GLU A 121 -24.25 -5.44 -28.91
CA GLU A 121 -23.00 -4.70 -29.15
C GLU A 121 -21.78 -5.54 -28.72
N ASP A 122 -20.61 -5.21 -29.26
CA ASP A 122 -19.35 -5.91 -28.93
C ASP A 122 -18.68 -5.42 -27.65
N PHE A 123 -19.28 -4.42 -27.00
CA PHE A 123 -18.83 -3.91 -25.72
C PHE A 123 -20.03 -3.51 -24.86
N ILE A 124 -20.09 -4.03 -23.63
CA ILE A 124 -21.24 -3.82 -22.73
C ILE A 124 -21.56 -2.34 -22.51
N VAL A 125 -20.54 -1.48 -22.49
CA VAL A 125 -20.76 -0.03 -22.29
C VAL A 125 -21.53 0.57 -23.45
N PHE A 126 -21.28 0.13 -24.69
CA PHE A 126 -22.02 0.60 -25.86
C PHE A 126 -23.46 0.11 -25.83
N GLN A 127 -23.68 -1.15 -25.41
CA GLN A 127 -25.02 -1.70 -25.22
C GLN A 127 -25.82 -0.87 -24.19
N VAL A 128 -25.23 -0.60 -23.02
CA VAL A 128 -25.87 0.18 -21.96
C VAL A 128 -26.20 1.60 -22.43
N LEU A 129 -25.28 2.25 -23.15
CA LEU A 129 -25.54 3.58 -23.69
C LEU A 129 -26.70 3.57 -24.71
N LYS A 130 -26.73 2.58 -25.60
CA LYS A 130 -27.77 2.44 -26.62
C LYS A 130 -29.16 2.22 -26.02
N ASP A 131 -29.26 1.40 -24.98
CA ASP A 131 -30.56 1.04 -24.39
C ASP A 131 -31.10 2.09 -23.41
N TYR A 132 -30.21 2.86 -22.75
CA TYR A 132 -30.59 3.72 -21.62
C TYR A 132 -30.36 5.21 -21.85
N THR A 133 -29.87 5.60 -23.02
CA THR A 133 -29.80 7.01 -23.41
C THR A 133 -30.76 7.31 -24.56
N ARG A 134 -31.17 8.58 -24.68
CA ARG A 134 -31.95 9.05 -25.84
C ARG A 134 -31.10 9.22 -27.10
N ASN A 135 -29.79 9.09 -26.97
CA ASN A 135 -28.85 9.42 -28.02
C ASN A 135 -28.71 8.27 -29.01
N GLU A 136 -28.44 8.59 -30.28
CA GLU A 136 -28.07 7.58 -31.28
C GLU A 136 -26.63 7.13 -31.02
N ILE A 137 -26.47 5.87 -30.62
CA ILE A 137 -25.16 5.27 -30.28
C ILE A 137 -24.73 4.28 -31.36
N TYR A 138 -23.57 4.52 -31.96
CA TYR A 138 -22.98 3.64 -32.96
C TYR A 138 -21.46 3.61 -32.86
N TYR A 139 -20.82 2.43 -32.93
CA TYR A 139 -19.37 2.31 -32.96
C TYR A 139 -18.88 2.03 -34.38
N ASP A 140 -18.04 2.92 -34.91
CA ASP A 140 -17.45 2.81 -36.24
C ASP A 140 -15.93 2.59 -36.15
N GLN A 141 -15.48 1.37 -36.46
CA GLN A 141 -14.06 1.04 -36.50
C GLN A 141 -13.34 1.59 -37.74
N LYS A 142 -14.07 1.87 -38.82
CA LYS A 142 -13.51 2.29 -40.11
C LYS A 142 -13.59 3.80 -40.32
N TYR A 143 -13.98 4.56 -39.31
CA TYR A 143 -14.20 6.00 -39.42
C TYR A 143 -12.91 6.75 -39.85
N VAL A 144 -13.00 7.51 -40.96
CA VAL A 144 -11.87 8.22 -41.58
C VAL A 144 -11.87 9.74 -41.28
N GLY A 145 -12.78 10.24 -40.44
CA GLY A 145 -12.92 11.68 -40.18
C GLY A 145 -11.96 12.26 -39.12
N LYS A 146 -11.84 13.60 -39.09
CA LYS A 146 -11.08 14.31 -38.05
C LYS A 146 -11.78 14.25 -36.69
N PHE A 147 -11.07 13.76 -35.67
CA PHE A 147 -11.60 13.67 -34.31
C PHE A 147 -11.55 15.03 -33.60
N GLN A 148 -12.66 15.46 -33.03
CA GLN A 148 -12.71 16.71 -32.25
C GLN A 148 -12.88 16.49 -30.75
N ARG A 149 -13.37 15.32 -30.31
CA ARG A 149 -13.70 15.03 -28.90
C ARG A 149 -13.11 13.69 -28.46
N LYS A 150 -12.75 13.60 -27.19
CA LYS A 150 -12.27 12.37 -26.54
C LYS A 150 -13.27 11.97 -25.46
N LEU A 151 -13.75 10.73 -25.47
CA LEU A 151 -14.54 10.16 -24.39
C LEU A 151 -13.68 9.12 -23.67
N THR A 152 -13.51 9.27 -22.37
CA THR A 152 -12.79 8.32 -21.52
C THR A 152 -13.78 7.57 -20.67
N ILE A 153 -13.98 6.29 -20.97
CA ILE A 153 -14.81 5.37 -20.20
C ILE A 153 -13.96 4.88 -19.03
N VAL A 154 -14.44 5.12 -17.81
CA VAL A 154 -13.78 4.71 -16.57
C VAL A 154 -14.53 3.53 -15.99
N ILE A 155 -13.91 2.34 -16.09
CA ILE A 155 -14.53 1.07 -15.74
C ILE A 155 -14.15 0.69 -14.31
N TYR A 156 -15.13 0.63 -13.42
CA TYR A 156 -14.99 0.19 -12.04
C TYR A 156 -15.32 -1.29 -11.91
N THR A 157 -14.40 -2.06 -11.34
CA THR A 157 -14.52 -3.52 -11.15
C THR A 157 -13.94 -3.91 -9.79
N HIS A 158 -14.33 -5.07 -9.25
CA HIS A 158 -13.72 -5.61 -8.03
C HIS A 158 -12.62 -6.65 -8.30
N PHE A 159 -12.63 -7.28 -9.48
CA PHE A 159 -11.55 -8.15 -9.96
C PHE A 159 -11.41 -7.98 -11.48
N GLY A 160 -10.87 -6.84 -11.91
CA GLY A 160 -10.93 -6.42 -13.32
C GLY A 160 -10.37 -7.42 -14.35
N VAL A 161 -9.44 -8.30 -13.95
CA VAL A 161 -8.93 -9.37 -14.84
C VAL A 161 -10.01 -10.36 -15.23
N ALA A 162 -10.84 -10.76 -14.27
CA ALA A 162 -11.93 -11.68 -14.54
C ALA A 162 -12.94 -11.00 -15.49
N GLU A 163 -13.16 -9.69 -15.32
CA GLU A 163 -14.12 -8.95 -16.13
C GLU A 163 -13.64 -8.67 -17.57
N LEU A 164 -12.33 -8.51 -17.76
CA LEU A 164 -11.73 -7.99 -19.00
C LEU A 164 -12.20 -8.74 -20.25
N ASN A 165 -12.15 -10.06 -20.22
CA ASN A 165 -12.47 -10.92 -21.37
C ASN A 165 -13.98 -11.15 -21.55
N ARG A 166 -14.79 -10.68 -20.61
CA ARG A 166 -16.23 -10.95 -20.51
C ARG A 166 -17.08 -9.70 -20.77
N MET A 167 -16.51 -8.51 -20.62
CA MET A 167 -17.19 -7.24 -20.95
C MET A 167 -17.21 -6.91 -22.44
N CYS A 168 -16.44 -7.63 -23.26
CA CYS A 168 -16.30 -7.38 -24.70
C CYS A 168 -16.29 -8.67 -25.54
N THR A 169 -16.74 -8.57 -26.79
CA THR A 169 -16.77 -9.66 -27.78
C THR A 169 -16.10 -9.23 -29.09
N ARG A 170 -15.90 -10.20 -30.01
CA ARG A 170 -15.41 -10.00 -31.38
C ARG A 170 -14.23 -9.02 -31.50
N GLU A 171 -14.33 -8.01 -32.37
CA GLU A 171 -13.24 -7.11 -32.74
C GLU A 171 -12.77 -6.22 -31.58
N ILE A 172 -13.67 -5.87 -30.64
CA ILE A 172 -13.28 -5.12 -29.45
C ILE A 172 -12.47 -6.02 -28.52
N LYS A 173 -12.89 -7.27 -28.31
CA LYS A 173 -12.12 -8.24 -27.51
C LYS A 173 -10.71 -8.43 -28.04
N GLU A 174 -10.55 -8.54 -29.36
CA GLU A 174 -9.23 -8.61 -30.00
C GLU A 174 -8.37 -7.37 -29.72
N GLN A 175 -8.96 -6.17 -29.71
CA GLN A 175 -8.25 -4.95 -29.33
C GLN A 175 -7.78 -4.98 -27.88
N PHE A 176 -8.61 -5.44 -26.94
CA PHE A 176 -8.19 -5.60 -25.53
C PHE A 176 -7.07 -6.63 -25.38
N ILE A 177 -7.16 -7.77 -26.08
CA ILE A 177 -6.09 -8.79 -26.12
C ILE A 177 -4.79 -8.18 -26.66
N ARG A 178 -4.84 -7.46 -27.78
CA ARG A 178 -3.67 -6.73 -28.31
C ARG A 178 -3.16 -5.69 -27.31
N GLY A 179 -4.04 -5.00 -26.60
CA GLY A 179 -3.69 -4.08 -25.53
C GLY A 179 -2.93 -4.74 -24.39
N VAL A 180 -3.31 -5.97 -23.99
CA VAL A 180 -2.58 -6.77 -23.00
C VAL A 180 -1.21 -7.20 -23.55
N LEU A 181 -1.17 -7.77 -24.75
CA LEU A 181 0.06 -8.22 -25.41
C LEU A 181 1.08 -7.08 -25.58
N ASN A 182 0.60 -5.88 -25.91
CA ASN A 182 1.42 -4.68 -26.10
C ASN A 182 1.75 -3.94 -24.79
N LYS A 183 1.33 -4.46 -23.63
CA LYS A 183 1.49 -3.83 -22.30
C LYS A 183 0.81 -2.46 -22.17
N ASN A 184 -0.21 -2.20 -22.98
CA ASN A 184 -1.10 -1.05 -22.81
C ASN A 184 -2.15 -1.28 -21.73
N ILE A 185 -2.52 -2.55 -21.51
CA ILE A 185 -3.31 -3.03 -20.38
C ILE A 185 -2.40 -3.98 -19.61
N VAL A 186 -2.16 -3.71 -18.34
CA VAL A 186 -1.24 -4.51 -17.53
C VAL A 186 -1.96 -4.97 -16.28
N PHE A 187 -1.91 -6.27 -16.05
CA PHE A 187 -2.27 -6.86 -14.78
C PHE A 187 -1.04 -6.89 -13.87
N LYS A 188 -1.17 -6.30 -12.69
CA LYS A 188 -0.23 -6.48 -11.56
C LYS A 188 -1.05 -6.97 -10.37
N ARG A 189 -0.93 -6.30 -9.22
CA ARG A 189 -1.91 -6.43 -8.13
C ARG A 189 -3.33 -6.00 -8.49
N ARG A 190 -3.48 -5.29 -9.61
CA ARG A 190 -4.75 -4.78 -10.12
C ARG A 190 -4.65 -4.59 -11.62
N LEU A 191 -5.78 -4.56 -12.29
CA LEU A 191 -5.85 -4.15 -13.68
C LEU A 191 -5.63 -2.63 -13.81
N LYS A 192 -4.77 -2.21 -14.74
CA LYS A 192 -4.55 -0.79 -15.06
C LYS A 192 -4.15 -0.61 -16.51
N THR A 193 -4.26 0.61 -17.00
CA THR A 193 -3.72 0.99 -18.30
C THR A 193 -2.34 1.64 -18.16
N SER A 194 -1.47 1.38 -19.13
CA SER A 194 -0.11 1.90 -19.19
C SER A 194 0.29 2.28 -20.61
N SER A 195 1.38 3.03 -20.69
CA SER A 195 2.05 3.39 -21.94
C SER A 195 3.46 2.82 -21.89
N ASN A 196 3.96 2.38 -23.05
CA ASN A 196 5.36 1.94 -23.19
C ASN A 196 6.36 3.09 -23.03
N SER A 197 5.90 4.34 -22.90
CA SER A 197 6.77 5.47 -22.60
C SER A 197 7.18 5.44 -21.12
N LYS A 198 8.51 5.39 -20.88
CA LYS A 198 9.14 5.30 -19.54
C LYS A 198 8.68 6.37 -18.52
N ASN A 199 7.99 7.43 -18.98
CA ASN A 199 7.65 8.60 -18.16
C ASN A 199 6.15 8.88 -17.97
N SER A 200 5.23 8.06 -18.51
CA SER A 200 3.78 8.31 -18.35
C SER A 200 3.09 7.21 -17.53
N LYS A 201 2.86 7.50 -16.25
CA LYS A 201 1.99 6.66 -15.39
C LYS A 201 0.52 6.93 -15.79
N ASN A 202 -0.25 5.86 -16.04
CA ASN A 202 -1.69 5.85 -16.34
C ASN A 202 -2.09 6.57 -17.63
N VAL A 203 -1.64 6.05 -18.79
CA VAL A 203 -2.19 6.46 -20.08
C VAL A 203 -3.42 5.60 -20.37
N PRO A 204 -4.58 6.20 -20.74
CA PRO A 204 -5.75 5.42 -21.12
C PRO A 204 -5.48 4.51 -22.32
N PHE A 205 -6.09 3.34 -22.35
CA PHE A 205 -6.08 2.45 -23.50
C PHE A 205 -7.05 2.99 -24.56
N GLN A 206 -6.57 3.32 -25.76
CA GLN A 206 -7.41 3.89 -26.81
C GLN A 206 -7.93 2.78 -27.72
N LEU A 207 -9.24 2.77 -27.99
CA LEU A 207 -9.83 1.91 -29.02
C LEU A 207 -9.47 2.43 -30.44
N GLU A 208 -9.49 1.54 -31.43
CA GLU A 208 -9.12 1.86 -32.81
C GLU A 208 -10.20 2.66 -33.56
N GLY A 209 -11.47 2.51 -33.17
CA GLY A 209 -12.62 3.18 -33.79
C GLY A 209 -13.10 4.43 -33.05
N VAL A 210 -14.29 4.90 -33.47
CA VAL A 210 -15.02 5.99 -32.81
C VAL A 210 -16.37 5.54 -32.32
N LEU A 211 -16.81 6.15 -31.22
CA LEU A 211 -18.20 6.12 -30.82
C LEU A 211 -18.89 7.36 -31.37
N LEU A 212 -19.87 7.19 -32.24
CA LEU A 212 -20.81 8.22 -32.64
C LEU A 212 -21.90 8.32 -31.58
N ILE A 213 -22.11 9.52 -31.06
CA ILE A 213 -23.21 9.87 -30.17
C ILE A 213 -23.94 11.03 -30.84
N ASP A 214 -25.16 10.80 -31.32
CA ASP A 214 -25.91 11.75 -32.17
C ASP A 214 -25.09 12.25 -33.36
N ASN A 215 -24.44 11.32 -34.06
CA ASN A 215 -23.53 11.59 -35.19
C ASN A 215 -22.28 12.43 -34.84
N ILE A 216 -22.01 12.70 -33.55
CA ILE A 216 -20.78 13.36 -33.11
C ILE A 216 -19.71 12.30 -32.83
N PRO A 217 -18.54 12.35 -33.50
CA PRO A 217 -17.50 11.34 -33.32
C PRO A 217 -16.66 11.57 -32.07
N TYR A 218 -16.62 10.56 -31.21
CA TYR A 218 -15.77 10.48 -30.03
C TYR A 218 -14.69 9.44 -30.19
N ARG A 219 -13.44 9.86 -29.96
CA ARG A 219 -12.34 8.92 -29.76
C ARG A 219 -12.48 8.31 -28.36
N VAL A 220 -12.60 6.98 -28.30
CA VAL A 220 -12.82 6.26 -27.05
C VAL A 220 -11.50 5.86 -26.40
N ASN A 221 -11.35 6.26 -25.15
CA ASN A 221 -10.30 5.85 -24.24
C ASN A 221 -10.91 5.02 -23.11
N ILE A 222 -10.17 4.05 -22.61
CA ILE A 222 -10.54 3.18 -21.49
C ILE A 222 -9.56 3.41 -20.35
N GLU A 223 -10.08 3.62 -19.14
CA GLU A 223 -9.33 3.60 -17.90
C GLU A 223 -9.96 2.56 -16.95
N PHE A 224 -9.13 1.79 -16.23
CA PHE A 224 -9.59 0.80 -15.26
C PHE A 224 -9.41 1.29 -13.82
N VAL A 225 -10.45 1.12 -13.02
CA VAL A 225 -10.45 1.21 -11.56
C VAL A 225 -10.77 -0.16 -11.01
N ASP A 226 -9.73 -0.90 -10.68
CA ASP A 226 -9.85 -2.20 -10.05
C ASP A 226 -9.69 -2.07 -8.52
N THR A 227 -10.78 -2.33 -7.81
CA THR A 227 -10.91 -2.10 -6.36
C THR A 227 -10.28 -3.19 -5.52
N VAL A 228 -9.85 -4.32 -6.11
CA VAL A 228 -9.16 -5.41 -5.39
C VAL A 228 -7.97 -4.91 -4.58
N ALA A 229 -7.28 -3.86 -5.05
CA ALA A 229 -6.09 -3.31 -4.40
C ALA A 229 -6.39 -2.10 -3.49
N LEU A 230 -7.65 -1.67 -3.38
CA LEU A 230 -8.02 -0.49 -2.59
C LEU A 230 -7.66 -0.65 -1.12
N VAL A 231 -7.87 -1.83 -0.55
CA VAL A 231 -7.58 -2.20 0.86
C VAL A 231 -6.67 -3.45 0.95
N GLY A 232 -5.94 -3.74 -0.14
CA GLY A 232 -5.23 -5.01 -0.33
C GLY A 232 -6.15 -6.13 -0.82
N ASN A 233 -5.58 -7.28 -1.23
CA ASN A 233 -6.32 -8.42 -1.77
C ASN A 233 -7.42 -8.86 -0.78
N CYS A 234 -8.65 -8.44 -1.05
CA CYS A 234 -9.80 -8.63 -0.17
C CYS A 234 -11.01 -9.02 -1.02
N SER A 235 -11.96 -9.72 -0.40
CA SER A 235 -13.22 -10.06 -1.06
C SER A 235 -14.19 -8.88 -1.07
N TYR A 236 -15.15 -8.94 -1.99
CA TYR A 236 -16.18 -7.90 -2.17
C TYR A 236 -16.95 -7.65 -0.87
N LYS A 237 -17.38 -8.75 -0.21
CA LYS A 237 -18.08 -8.72 1.07
C LYS A 237 -17.25 -8.04 2.16
N ARG A 238 -15.94 -8.30 2.20
CA ARG A 238 -15.05 -7.67 3.18
C ARG A 238 -14.93 -6.17 2.90
N LEU A 239 -14.69 -5.77 1.65
CA LEU A 239 -14.63 -4.36 1.27
C LEU A 239 -15.92 -3.61 1.63
N ALA A 240 -17.08 -4.19 1.32
CA ALA A 240 -18.39 -3.65 1.69
C ALA A 240 -18.51 -3.43 3.19
N GLY A 241 -18.14 -4.44 3.99
CA GLY A 241 -18.14 -4.34 5.44
C GLY A 241 -17.25 -3.21 5.96
N LEU A 242 -16.02 -3.09 5.44
CA LEU A 242 -15.08 -2.02 5.83
C LEU A 242 -15.63 -0.63 5.47
N ALA A 243 -16.39 -0.53 4.38
CA ALA A 243 -17.04 0.69 3.95
C ALA A 243 -18.34 1.01 4.71
N GLY A 244 -18.85 0.07 5.52
CA GLY A 244 -20.17 0.20 6.13
C GLY A 244 -21.33 0.06 5.13
N VAL A 245 -21.09 -0.55 3.97
CA VAL A 245 -22.10 -0.81 2.95
C VAL A 245 -22.74 -2.18 3.22
N VAL A 246 -24.05 -2.19 3.44
CA VAL A 246 -24.82 -3.42 3.53
C VAL A 246 -25.01 -3.96 2.12
N LEU A 247 -24.70 -5.24 1.91
CA LEU A 247 -24.98 -5.90 0.64
C LEU A 247 -26.35 -6.58 0.74
N PRO A 248 -27.43 -5.95 0.23
CA PRO A 248 -28.72 -6.62 0.17
C PRO A 248 -28.54 -7.83 -0.75
N HIS A 249 -28.79 -9.04 -0.24
CA HIS A 249 -28.78 -10.29 -1.03
C HIS A 249 -27.44 -10.98 -1.31
N LYS A 250 -26.30 -10.55 -0.76
CA LYS A 250 -25.03 -11.31 -0.96
C LYS A 250 -25.05 -12.71 -0.33
N ASP A 251 -25.90 -12.90 0.69
CA ASP A 251 -26.07 -14.13 1.44
C ASP A 251 -27.30 -14.96 1.01
N THR A 252 -28.01 -14.57 -0.07
CA THR A 252 -29.13 -15.38 -0.60
C THR A 252 -28.65 -16.63 -1.32
N LEU A 253 -27.45 -16.60 -1.90
CA LEU A 253 -26.85 -17.76 -2.57
C LEU A 253 -25.89 -18.49 -1.63
N SER A 254 -26.09 -19.80 -1.50
CA SER A 254 -25.19 -20.72 -0.78
C SER A 254 -23.86 -20.89 -1.53
N LEU A 255 -22.88 -21.54 -0.90
CA LEU A 255 -21.62 -21.88 -1.57
C LEU A 255 -21.86 -22.81 -2.77
N SER A 256 -22.74 -23.81 -2.63
CA SER A 256 -23.10 -24.71 -3.73
C SER A 256 -23.75 -23.98 -4.89
N ASP A 257 -24.55 -22.93 -4.62
CA ASP A 257 -25.18 -22.13 -5.68
C ASP A 257 -24.12 -21.34 -6.47
N LYS A 258 -23.08 -20.84 -5.79
CA LYS A 258 -21.97 -20.10 -6.39
C LYS A 258 -21.01 -21.01 -7.18
N GLU A 259 -20.90 -22.27 -6.81
CA GLU A 259 -20.12 -23.26 -7.56
C GLU A 259 -20.85 -23.71 -8.84
N LYS A 260 -22.20 -23.67 -8.82
CA LYS A 260 -23.08 -24.08 -9.93
C LYS A 260 -23.86 -22.89 -10.48
N MET A 261 -23.16 -21.82 -10.86
CA MET A 261 -23.81 -20.56 -11.26
C MET A 261 -24.76 -20.69 -12.45
N LEU A 262 -24.54 -21.60 -13.39
CA LEU A 262 -25.47 -21.87 -14.50
C LEU A 262 -26.77 -22.47 -13.98
N ASP A 263 -26.70 -23.45 -13.08
CA ASP A 263 -27.88 -24.06 -12.47
C ASP A 263 -28.64 -23.01 -11.64
N THR A 264 -27.93 -22.18 -10.89
CA THR A 264 -28.51 -21.08 -10.11
C THR A 264 -29.18 -20.05 -11.02
N TYR A 265 -28.54 -19.70 -12.14
CA TYR A 265 -29.07 -18.78 -13.13
C TYR A 265 -30.39 -19.25 -13.73
N THR A 266 -30.55 -20.55 -13.98
CA THR A 266 -31.76 -21.14 -14.56
C THR A 266 -32.81 -21.47 -13.49
N ASN A 267 -32.42 -22.10 -12.40
CA ASN A 267 -33.34 -22.67 -11.40
C ASN A 267 -33.70 -21.71 -10.26
N LYS A 268 -32.87 -20.68 -10.02
CA LYS A 268 -33.06 -19.66 -8.96
C LYS A 268 -32.95 -18.24 -9.53
N PRO A 269 -33.71 -17.88 -10.59
CA PRO A 269 -33.48 -16.66 -11.36
C PRO A 269 -33.60 -15.37 -10.54
N PHE A 270 -34.55 -15.31 -9.60
CA PHE A 270 -34.76 -14.14 -8.75
C PHE A 270 -33.63 -13.92 -7.72
N GLU A 271 -33.12 -14.99 -7.13
CA GLU A 271 -31.99 -14.92 -6.19
C GLU A 271 -30.70 -14.57 -6.93
N PHE A 272 -30.51 -15.12 -8.13
CA PHE A 272 -29.40 -14.76 -9.01
C PHE A 272 -29.42 -13.27 -9.34
N ASP A 273 -30.55 -12.73 -9.82
CA ASP A 273 -30.62 -11.30 -10.22
C ASP A 273 -30.29 -10.36 -9.08
N LYS A 274 -30.85 -10.66 -7.90
CA LYS A 274 -30.57 -9.91 -6.68
C LYS A 274 -29.10 -10.00 -6.27
N TYR A 275 -28.51 -11.20 -6.33
CA TYR A 275 -27.11 -11.41 -6.01
C TYR A 275 -26.20 -10.60 -6.95
N SER A 276 -26.42 -10.73 -8.26
CA SER A 276 -25.59 -10.09 -9.27
C SER A 276 -25.71 -8.57 -9.32
N LEU A 277 -26.91 -8.01 -9.15
CA LEU A 277 -27.06 -6.55 -9.02
C LEU A 277 -26.46 -6.01 -7.72
N GLY A 278 -26.42 -6.85 -6.67
CA GLY A 278 -25.78 -6.55 -5.40
C GLY A 278 -24.26 -6.27 -5.50
N ASP A 279 -23.62 -6.68 -6.61
CA ASP A 279 -22.20 -6.48 -6.85
C ASP A 279 -21.86 -5.17 -7.61
N LEU A 280 -22.86 -4.33 -7.88
CA LEU A 280 -22.70 -3.02 -8.52
C LEU A 280 -22.61 -1.84 -7.52
N LEU A 281 -22.26 -2.10 -6.25
CA LEU A 281 -22.21 -1.12 -5.16
C LEU A 281 -20.80 -0.52 -4.88
N LEU A 282 -19.86 -0.67 -5.81
CA LEU A 282 -18.47 -0.22 -5.63
C LEU A 282 -18.32 1.28 -5.35
N ASP A 283 -19.16 2.11 -5.96
CA ASP A 283 -19.21 3.55 -5.72
C ASP A 283 -19.52 3.88 -4.26
N GLN A 284 -20.53 3.21 -3.70
CA GLN A 284 -20.91 3.38 -2.30
C GLN A 284 -19.78 2.92 -1.36
N MET A 285 -19.07 1.84 -1.73
CA MET A 285 -17.94 1.36 -0.93
C MET A 285 -16.79 2.36 -0.89
N PHE A 286 -16.45 2.99 -2.02
CA PHE A 286 -15.43 4.04 -2.05
C PHE A 286 -15.79 5.21 -1.14
N LEU A 287 -17.03 5.70 -1.24
CA LEU A 287 -17.52 6.80 -0.41
C LEU A 287 -17.55 6.41 1.07
N GLY A 288 -17.96 5.18 1.39
CA GLY A 288 -17.95 4.65 2.75
C GLY A 288 -16.55 4.60 3.36
N ILE A 289 -15.56 4.06 2.62
CA ILE A 289 -14.16 4.06 3.08
C ILE A 289 -13.64 5.49 3.27
N TYR A 290 -13.91 6.38 2.33
CA TYR A 290 -13.51 7.79 2.46
C TYR A 290 -14.12 8.43 3.71
N LYS A 291 -15.43 8.29 3.93
CA LYS A 291 -16.12 8.82 5.13
C LYS A 291 -15.50 8.26 6.40
N ASN A 292 -15.28 6.95 6.47
CA ASN A 292 -14.66 6.29 7.62
C ASN A 292 -13.24 6.84 7.88
N LEU A 293 -12.40 6.96 6.85
CA LEU A 293 -11.06 7.52 6.97
C LEU A 293 -11.09 9.00 7.38
N LYS A 294 -11.99 9.80 6.82
CA LYS A 294 -12.15 11.21 7.15
C LYS A 294 -12.44 11.40 8.63
N GLU A 295 -13.39 10.65 9.18
CA GLU A 295 -13.72 10.72 10.61
C GLU A 295 -12.53 10.32 11.51
N ILE A 296 -11.72 9.36 11.09
CA ILE A 296 -10.52 8.93 11.84
C ILE A 296 -9.47 10.04 11.88
N VAL A 297 -9.22 10.69 10.75
CA VAL A 297 -8.12 11.66 10.60
C VAL A 297 -8.53 13.09 10.97
N LYS A 298 -9.83 13.39 11.01
CA LYS A 298 -10.37 14.72 11.34
C LYS A 298 -9.85 15.28 12.67
N PRO A 299 -9.73 14.51 13.76
CA PRO A 299 -9.15 15.02 15.01
C PRO A 299 -7.66 15.39 14.92
N ILE A 300 -6.96 14.98 13.85
CA ILE A 300 -5.51 15.10 13.71
C ILE A 300 -5.18 16.20 12.71
N ILE A 301 -5.82 16.17 11.55
CA ILE A 301 -5.57 17.12 10.46
C ILE A 301 -6.75 18.05 10.16
N GLY A 302 -7.80 18.05 11.00
CA GLY A 302 -9.01 18.82 10.77
C GLY A 302 -9.76 18.36 9.51
N ASP A 303 -10.49 19.28 8.89
CA ASP A 303 -11.20 19.02 7.63
C ASP A 303 -10.28 19.02 6.39
N ASN A 304 -8.95 19.02 6.59
CA ASN A 304 -7.97 19.01 5.50
C ASN A 304 -7.87 17.66 4.78
N PHE A 305 -8.64 16.65 5.18
CA PHE A 305 -8.80 15.40 4.42
C PHE A 305 -10.03 15.48 3.53
N GLU A 306 -9.77 15.55 2.23
CA GLU A 306 -10.76 15.65 1.18
C GLU A 306 -10.79 14.35 0.35
N GLU A 307 -11.85 14.15 -0.43
CA GLU A 307 -11.97 13.00 -1.33
C GLU A 307 -10.78 12.87 -2.27
N LYS A 308 -10.18 14.01 -2.65
CA LYS A 308 -8.98 14.00 -3.51
C LYS A 308 -7.77 13.36 -2.88
N ASP A 309 -7.75 13.13 -1.58
CA ASP A 309 -6.61 12.51 -0.93
C ASP A 309 -6.64 10.99 -1.02
N MET A 310 -7.82 10.41 -1.30
CA MET A 310 -7.97 8.99 -1.58
C MET A 310 -7.19 8.61 -2.84
N LYS A 311 -6.45 7.50 -2.73
CA LYS A 311 -5.68 6.90 -3.83
C LYS A 311 -6.24 5.52 -4.12
N LEU A 312 -5.89 4.99 -5.30
CA LEU A 312 -6.28 3.64 -5.73
C LEU A 312 -5.58 2.51 -4.94
N THR A 313 -4.71 2.83 -3.97
CA THR A 313 -4.17 1.86 -3.02
C THR A 313 -4.29 2.43 -1.60
N PHE A 314 -4.53 1.55 -0.63
CA PHE A 314 -4.57 1.95 0.76
C PHE A 314 -3.25 2.56 1.21
N GLY A 315 -2.13 1.93 0.85
CA GLY A 315 -0.78 2.40 1.19
C GLY A 315 -0.52 3.83 0.73
N SER A 316 -0.85 4.18 -0.52
CA SER A 316 -0.67 5.55 -1.01
C SER A 316 -1.63 6.55 -0.34
N THR A 317 -2.82 6.11 0.06
CA THR A 317 -3.77 6.95 0.82
C THR A 317 -3.23 7.24 2.22
N VAL A 318 -2.79 6.21 2.95
CA VAL A 318 -2.20 6.33 4.29
C VAL A 318 -0.90 7.14 4.25
N ALA A 319 -0.09 6.98 3.21
CA ALA A 319 1.08 7.84 2.98
C ALA A 319 0.70 9.30 2.79
N GLY A 320 -0.37 9.58 2.02
CA GLY A 320 -0.93 10.92 1.88
C GLY A 320 -1.36 11.52 3.22
N ILE A 321 -2.05 10.73 4.05
CA ILE A 321 -2.48 11.13 5.40
C ILE A 321 -1.26 11.49 6.27
N LEU A 322 -0.28 10.58 6.41
CA LEU A 322 0.91 10.83 7.24
C LEU A 322 1.70 12.05 6.75
N LYS A 323 1.83 12.21 5.43
CA LYS A 323 2.46 13.38 4.84
C LYS A 323 1.73 14.68 5.19
N LYS A 324 0.40 14.68 5.21
CA LYS A 324 -0.40 15.85 5.64
C LYS A 324 -0.20 16.17 7.12
N VAL A 325 -0.12 15.14 7.98
CA VAL A 325 0.19 15.32 9.41
C VAL A 325 1.54 16.04 9.57
N ILE A 326 2.58 15.55 8.90
CA ILE A 326 3.92 16.17 8.98
C ILE A 326 3.92 17.58 8.38
N LEU A 327 3.28 17.78 7.22
CA LEU A 327 3.17 19.09 6.57
C LEU A 327 2.47 20.12 7.46
N GLN A 328 1.37 19.76 8.10
CA GLN A 328 0.66 20.67 9.01
C GLN A 328 1.56 21.14 10.17
N MET A 329 2.40 20.25 10.70
CA MET A 329 3.38 20.63 11.74
C MET A 329 4.47 21.55 11.19
N VAL A 330 4.97 21.29 9.98
CA VAL A 330 5.92 22.17 9.30
C VAL A 330 5.30 23.54 9.05
N ASP A 331 4.04 23.60 8.63
CA ASP A 331 3.31 24.85 8.37
C ASP A 331 3.14 25.67 9.64
N GLN A 332 2.79 25.04 10.76
CA GLN A 332 2.76 25.68 12.07
C GLN A 332 4.14 26.22 12.48
N GLY A 333 5.21 25.50 12.14
CA GLY A 333 6.59 25.96 12.31
C GLY A 333 6.92 27.19 11.50
N ILE A 334 6.61 27.17 10.20
CA ILE A 334 6.85 28.28 9.27
C ILE A 334 6.09 29.53 9.69
N ASN A 335 4.86 29.39 10.20
CA ASN A 335 4.04 30.52 10.66
C ASN A 335 4.62 31.23 11.89
N LYS A 336 5.55 30.60 12.61
CA LYS A 336 6.28 31.20 13.75
C LYS A 336 7.57 31.92 13.35
N LEU A 337 7.94 31.88 12.07
CA LEU A 337 9.13 32.53 11.55
C LEU A 337 8.82 33.97 11.14
N ASP A 338 9.82 34.85 11.24
CA ASP A 338 9.72 36.19 10.66
C ASP A 338 9.88 36.16 9.12
N GLU A 339 9.58 37.28 8.45
CA GLU A 339 9.65 37.33 6.98
C GLU A 339 11.07 37.15 6.44
N ASP A 340 12.11 37.57 7.15
CA ASP A 340 13.49 37.40 6.74
C ASP A 340 13.91 35.92 6.82
N GLU A 341 13.50 35.23 7.88
CA GLU A 341 13.66 33.79 8.07
C GLU A 341 12.93 33.01 6.97
N LYS A 342 11.67 33.36 6.66
CA LYS A 342 10.92 32.78 5.55
C LYS A 342 11.60 33.04 4.20
N ASN A 343 12.12 34.24 3.97
CA ASN A 343 12.82 34.61 2.75
C ASN A 343 14.14 33.83 2.59
N ARG A 344 14.91 33.65 3.66
CA ARG A 344 16.12 32.80 3.65
C ARG A 344 15.76 31.35 3.31
N LEU A 345 14.68 30.86 3.90
CA LEU A 345 14.16 29.52 3.67
C LEU A 345 13.71 29.29 2.22
N THR A 346 12.95 30.22 1.64
CA THR A 346 12.56 30.17 0.22
C THR A 346 13.77 30.20 -0.71
N GLY A 347 14.83 30.95 -0.36
CA GLY A 347 16.07 31.02 -1.12
C GLY A 347 16.83 29.68 -1.23
N ILE A 348 16.72 28.81 -0.22
CA ILE A 348 17.32 27.45 -0.24
C ILE A 348 16.50 26.51 -1.14
N CYS A 349 15.18 26.71 -1.18
CA CYS A 349 14.23 25.88 -1.89
C CYS A 349 14.07 26.29 -3.38
N SER A 350 15.17 26.42 -4.13
CA SER A 350 15.21 26.71 -5.58
C SER A 350 14.51 28.01 -6.05
N LYS A 351 15.19 28.81 -6.89
CA LYS A 351 14.58 29.89 -7.69
C LYS A 351 13.51 29.33 -8.65
N GLY A 352 12.25 29.21 -8.23
CA GLY A 352 11.18 28.83 -9.16
C GLY A 352 9.89 28.30 -8.55
N LYS A 353 8.94 29.22 -8.35
CA LYS A 353 7.46 29.07 -8.28
C LYS A 353 6.82 29.18 -6.87
N LYS A 354 5.80 30.05 -6.83
CA LYS A 354 5.00 30.57 -5.70
C LYS A 354 4.60 29.57 -4.60
N ASN A 355 4.74 30.01 -3.35
CA ASN A 355 4.23 29.60 -2.01
C ASN A 355 3.74 28.15 -1.77
N ASN A 356 2.88 27.54 -2.59
CA ASN A 356 2.35 26.19 -2.33
C ASN A 356 3.39 25.06 -2.51
N ARG A 357 4.61 25.37 -2.97
CA ARG A 357 5.70 24.41 -3.14
C ARG A 357 6.73 24.44 -2.00
N LEU A 358 6.69 25.48 -1.15
CA LEU A 358 7.69 25.70 -0.11
C LEU A 358 7.64 24.60 0.95
N ASN A 359 6.45 24.34 1.48
CA ASN A 359 6.21 23.33 2.53
C ASN A 359 6.59 21.93 2.02
N TYR A 360 6.35 21.65 0.74
CA TYR A 360 6.73 20.39 0.11
C TYR A 360 8.25 20.25 -0.08
N LEU A 361 8.95 21.33 -0.45
CA LEU A 361 10.41 21.33 -0.58
C LEU A 361 11.07 21.15 0.79
N PHE A 362 10.52 21.76 1.84
CA PHE A 362 10.98 21.54 3.21
C PHE A 362 10.71 20.14 3.71
N PHE A 363 9.49 19.65 3.52
CA PHE A 363 9.14 18.28 3.83
C PHE A 363 10.15 17.31 3.19
N LYS A 364 10.49 17.53 1.92
CA LYS A 364 11.49 16.71 1.23
C LYS A 364 12.87 16.86 1.87
N GLU A 365 13.33 18.06 2.20
CA GLU A 365 14.65 18.23 2.84
C GLU A 365 14.72 17.62 4.25
N LEU A 366 13.62 17.63 5.00
CA LEU A 366 13.54 17.12 6.35
C LEU A 366 13.47 15.59 6.43
N THR A 367 12.94 14.91 5.42
CA THR A 367 12.78 13.44 5.42
C THR A 367 13.73 12.71 4.48
N ARG A 368 14.27 13.39 3.47
CA ARG A 368 15.07 12.77 2.40
C ARG A 368 16.32 12.05 2.91
N LEU A 369 17.01 12.60 3.91
CA LEU A 369 18.29 12.05 4.37
C LEU A 369 18.15 10.68 5.07
N THR A 370 16.95 10.32 5.52
CA THR A 370 16.64 9.03 6.13
C THR A 370 15.78 8.14 5.25
N CYS A 371 15.42 8.58 4.05
CA CYS A 371 14.63 7.80 3.11
C CYS A 371 15.53 6.77 2.42
N ALA A 372 15.11 5.50 2.41
CA ALA A 372 15.88 4.40 1.81
C ALA A 372 16.22 4.67 0.33
N GLN A 373 15.30 5.27 -0.43
CA GLN A 373 15.52 5.64 -1.84
C GLN A 373 16.70 6.61 -2.03
N ASN A 374 16.91 7.55 -1.10
CA ASN A 374 18.02 8.49 -1.15
C ASN A 374 19.32 7.87 -0.63
N LEU A 375 19.23 6.99 0.37
CA LEU A 375 20.41 6.29 0.91
C LEU A 375 21.00 5.32 -0.11
N LYS A 376 20.17 4.55 -0.81
CA LYS A 376 20.68 3.56 -1.77
C LYS A 376 21.42 4.16 -2.97
N SER A 377 21.13 5.42 -3.33
CA SER A 377 21.84 6.13 -4.40
C SER A 377 23.19 6.72 -3.98
N LYS A 378 23.61 6.51 -2.73
CA LYS A 378 24.83 7.05 -2.13
C LYS A 378 25.86 5.94 -1.86
N ILE A 379 26.15 5.11 -2.86
CA ILE A 379 27.13 4.01 -2.72
C ILE A 379 28.52 4.54 -2.38
N ASP A 380 28.96 5.59 -3.06
CA ASP A 380 30.29 6.19 -2.86
C ASP A 380 30.47 6.78 -1.45
N GLU A 381 29.37 7.08 -0.77
CA GLU A 381 29.36 7.61 0.60
C GLU A 381 29.40 6.47 1.65
N GLY A 382 29.35 5.20 1.25
CA GLY A 382 29.36 4.06 2.17
C GLY A 382 28.10 3.88 3.00
N ILE A 383 27.09 4.74 2.81
CA ILE A 383 25.84 4.75 3.57
C ILE A 383 24.74 3.90 2.92
N ALA A 384 24.96 3.40 1.71
CA ALA A 384 23.93 2.69 0.96
C ALA A 384 23.38 1.45 1.69
N SER A 385 24.17 0.71 2.46
CA SER A 385 23.63 -0.42 3.25
C SER A 385 22.72 0.00 4.40
N ALA A 386 22.76 1.27 4.83
CA ALA A 386 21.80 1.81 5.79
C ALA A 386 20.38 1.96 5.20
N CYS A 387 20.21 1.80 3.87
CA CYS A 387 18.88 1.85 3.26
C CYS A 387 17.97 0.68 3.66
N LYS A 388 18.54 -0.44 4.14
CA LYS A 388 17.78 -1.61 4.56
C LYS A 388 17.18 -1.38 5.95
N THR A 389 15.87 -1.61 6.05
CA THR A 389 15.20 -1.85 7.33
C THR A 389 15.16 -3.35 7.58
N ASP A 390 15.64 -3.81 8.73
CA ASP A 390 15.52 -5.22 9.11
C ASP A 390 14.13 -5.51 9.64
N GLY A 391 13.56 -6.64 9.21
CA GLY A 391 12.23 -7.09 9.62
C GLY A 391 12.21 -7.64 11.06
N GLY A 392 11.14 -8.33 11.41
CA GLY A 392 11.07 -9.10 12.65
C GLY A 392 12.08 -10.24 12.71
N ARG A 393 12.07 -10.98 13.82
CA ARG A 393 12.92 -12.16 14.02
C ARG A 393 12.33 -13.36 13.26
N CYS A 394 13.14 -14.15 12.58
CA CYS A 394 12.71 -15.43 12.01
C CYS A 394 13.78 -16.48 12.32
N ARG A 395 13.47 -17.45 13.17
CA ARG A 395 14.43 -18.48 13.58
C ARG A 395 13.73 -19.76 14.02
N SER A 396 14.22 -20.91 13.57
CA SER A 396 13.97 -22.19 14.24
C SER A 396 15.04 -22.40 15.30
N ASN A 397 14.64 -22.42 16.57
CA ASN A 397 15.55 -22.61 17.71
C ASN A 397 15.78 -24.08 18.02
N ARG A 398 14.83 -24.91 17.59
CA ARG A 398 14.84 -26.36 17.80
C ARG A 398 14.76 -27.06 16.45
N PRO A 399 15.74 -26.84 15.54
CA PRO A 399 15.66 -27.32 14.16
C PRO A 399 15.70 -28.85 14.03
N LEU A 400 16.15 -29.55 15.08
CA LEU A 400 16.18 -31.02 15.13
C LEU A 400 14.83 -31.62 15.57
N ASP A 401 13.92 -30.80 16.10
CA ASP A 401 12.60 -31.27 16.53
C ASP A 401 11.65 -31.32 15.34
N THR A 402 11.64 -32.48 14.67
CA THR A 402 10.83 -32.70 13.47
C THR A 402 9.36 -33.01 13.78
N LYS A 403 9.05 -33.49 14.99
CA LYS A 403 7.69 -33.77 15.46
C LYS A 403 7.61 -33.67 16.98
N ILE A 404 6.62 -32.92 17.47
CA ILE A 404 6.33 -32.78 18.90
C ILE A 404 4.86 -33.15 19.14
N VAL A 405 4.61 -33.95 20.17
CA VAL A 405 3.25 -34.29 20.66
C VAL A 405 3.18 -33.91 22.13
N SER A 406 2.71 -32.70 22.40
CA SER A 406 2.58 -32.12 23.74
C SER A 406 1.54 -30.99 23.70
N PRO A 407 1.07 -30.44 24.83
CA PRO A 407 0.21 -29.26 24.85
C PRO A 407 0.95 -28.02 24.30
N ILE A 408 0.78 -27.77 23.00
CA ILE A 408 1.40 -26.63 22.32
C ILE A 408 0.50 -25.41 22.40
N ALA A 409 1.09 -24.28 22.81
CA ALA A 409 0.47 -22.97 22.73
C ALA A 409 1.16 -22.11 21.66
N ASP A 410 0.41 -21.21 21.05
CA ASP A 410 0.92 -20.21 20.11
C ASP A 410 0.61 -18.81 20.64
N ILE A 411 1.65 -18.03 20.90
CA ILE A 411 1.55 -16.68 21.46
C ILE A 411 1.98 -15.65 20.42
N ASP A 412 1.31 -14.50 20.42
CA ASP A 412 1.57 -13.38 19.51
C ASP A 412 1.60 -12.06 20.30
N ILE A 413 2.55 -11.18 19.96
CA ILE A 413 2.68 -9.87 20.59
C ILE A 413 1.56 -8.94 20.10
N SER A 414 0.59 -8.69 20.98
CA SER A 414 -0.56 -7.84 20.66
C SER A 414 -0.15 -6.45 20.16
N SER A 415 -0.50 -6.16 18.91
CA SER A 415 -0.29 -4.84 18.27
C SER A 415 1.19 -4.41 18.22
N CYS A 416 2.10 -5.38 18.11
CA CYS A 416 3.56 -5.23 18.14
C CYS A 416 4.07 -3.90 17.54
N TYR A 417 3.98 -3.75 16.22
CA TYR A 417 4.49 -2.56 15.52
C TYR A 417 3.78 -1.26 15.93
N SER A 418 2.45 -1.25 16.04
CA SER A 418 1.71 -0.04 16.42
C SER A 418 2.05 0.40 17.85
N SER A 419 2.34 -0.53 18.76
CA SER A 419 2.78 -0.21 20.12
C SER A 419 4.20 0.36 20.16
N ALA A 420 5.12 -0.21 19.38
CA ALA A 420 6.46 0.35 19.22
C ALA A 420 6.40 1.75 18.59
N MET A 421 5.64 1.94 17.51
CA MET A 421 5.47 3.25 16.86
C MET A 421 4.86 4.32 17.78
N SER A 422 3.96 3.95 18.70
CA SER A 422 3.37 4.91 19.64
C SER A 422 4.34 5.42 20.71
N SER A 423 5.47 4.74 20.91
CA SER A 423 6.45 5.06 21.96
C SER A 423 7.78 5.57 21.41
N ILE A 424 7.97 5.54 20.10
CA ILE A 424 9.20 5.98 19.44
C ILE A 424 8.91 7.31 18.72
N PRO A 425 9.68 8.37 18.95
CA PRO A 425 9.51 9.61 18.19
C PRO A 425 9.90 9.39 16.73
N TYR A 426 9.12 9.95 15.80
CA TYR A 426 9.47 10.00 14.39
C TYR A 426 10.38 11.22 14.15
N PRO A 427 11.70 11.05 13.93
CA PRO A 427 12.61 12.19 13.86
C PRO A 427 12.51 12.88 12.49
N VAL A 428 12.45 14.21 12.51
CA VAL A 428 12.36 15.06 11.32
C VAL A 428 13.45 16.12 11.39
N GLY A 429 14.30 16.20 10.36
CA GLY A 429 15.47 17.06 10.38
C GLY A 429 16.67 16.43 9.70
N ARG A 430 17.86 16.94 10.02
CA ARG A 430 19.11 16.43 9.45
C ARG A 430 19.83 15.53 10.45
N PRO A 431 19.98 14.23 10.18
CA PRO A 431 20.78 13.37 11.04
C PRO A 431 22.28 13.64 10.80
N TYR A 432 23.08 13.31 11.81
CA TYR A 432 24.49 13.03 11.64
C TYR A 432 24.66 11.69 10.90
N VAL A 433 25.49 11.68 9.86
CA VAL A 433 25.78 10.49 9.06
C VAL A 433 27.25 10.15 9.18
N TYR A 434 27.51 8.91 9.58
CA TYR A 434 28.83 8.28 9.55
C TYR A 434 28.81 7.21 8.46
N GLY A 435 29.58 7.42 7.38
CA GLY A 435 29.67 6.48 6.26
C GLY A 435 31.10 6.04 6.00
N CYS A 436 31.35 4.73 6.01
CA CYS A 436 32.62 4.15 5.53
C CYS A 436 32.39 3.49 4.17
N PRO A 437 33.05 3.94 3.09
CA PRO A 437 32.96 3.30 1.78
C PRO A 437 33.28 1.80 1.86
N MET A 438 32.48 0.99 1.17
CA MET A 438 32.39 -0.46 1.40
C MET A 438 33.70 -1.23 1.22
N ASN A 439 34.59 -0.75 0.34
CA ASN A 439 35.79 -1.49 -0.07
C ASN A 439 37.10 -0.83 0.35
N THR A 440 37.06 0.37 0.94
CA THR A 440 38.25 1.21 1.14
C THR A 440 38.26 1.93 2.48
N GLY A 441 37.17 1.92 3.24
CA GLY A 441 37.06 2.67 4.48
C GLY A 441 37.71 1.99 5.68
N GLU A 442 38.54 2.74 6.40
CA GLU A 442 39.00 2.37 7.73
C GLU A 442 37.80 2.44 8.70
N LYS A 443 37.24 1.28 9.03
CA LYS A 443 36.11 1.15 9.95
C LYS A 443 36.59 1.17 11.41
N ILE A 444 35.89 1.89 12.27
CA ILE A 444 36.15 1.90 13.73
C ILE A 444 35.43 0.74 14.42
N THR A 445 35.94 0.30 15.57
CA THR A 445 35.27 -0.70 16.40
C THR A 445 34.03 -0.12 17.08
N ILE A 446 33.10 -1.00 17.49
CA ILE A 446 31.95 -0.59 18.31
C ILE A 446 32.42 0.08 19.61
N LYS A 447 33.48 -0.44 20.24
CA LYS A 447 34.08 0.16 21.45
C LYS A 447 34.45 1.64 21.23
N THR A 448 35.16 1.93 20.14
CA THR A 448 35.54 3.30 19.79
C THR A 448 34.32 4.16 19.46
N PHE A 449 33.38 3.62 18.68
CA PHE A 449 32.14 4.34 18.34
C PHE A 449 31.33 4.73 19.59
N LEU A 450 31.10 3.79 20.51
CA LEU A 450 30.37 4.04 21.74
C LEU A 450 31.13 5.00 22.66
N LYS A 451 32.46 4.91 22.74
CA LYS A 451 33.27 5.89 23.48
C LYS A 451 33.10 7.30 22.93
N THR A 452 33.00 7.46 21.61
CA THR A 452 32.84 8.77 20.95
C THR A 452 31.41 9.32 21.09
N PHE A 453 30.38 8.49 20.91
CA PHE A 453 29.01 8.97 20.72
C PHE A 453 28.06 8.67 21.87
N SER A 454 28.38 7.80 22.83
CA SER A 454 27.43 7.33 23.87
C SER A 454 26.63 8.43 24.56
N ASN A 455 27.27 9.55 24.92
CA ASN A 455 26.61 10.68 25.57
C ASN A 455 25.63 11.44 24.66
N GLU A 456 25.76 11.28 23.34
CA GLU A 456 24.98 11.94 22.30
C GLU A 456 23.92 11.02 21.66
N LEU A 457 23.98 9.72 21.93
CA LEU A 457 23.00 8.76 21.45
C LEU A 457 21.69 8.91 22.23
N GLY A 458 20.64 9.42 21.58
CA GLY A 458 19.29 9.43 22.14
C GLY A 458 18.66 8.04 22.12
N GLU A 459 17.70 7.78 23.00
CA GLU A 459 16.91 6.54 22.95
C GLU A 459 16.15 6.46 21.63
N THR A 460 16.28 5.35 20.90
CA THR A 460 15.54 5.05 19.67
C THR A 460 15.69 6.04 18.50
N THR A 461 16.67 6.96 18.55
CA THR A 461 16.87 8.00 17.52
C THR A 461 18.14 7.78 16.68
N TRP A 462 18.69 6.58 16.70
CA TRP A 462 19.84 6.19 15.91
C TRP A 462 19.80 4.71 15.57
N PHE A 463 20.57 4.33 14.57
CA PHE A 463 21.00 2.95 14.38
C PHE A 463 22.33 2.94 13.63
N PHE A 464 23.02 1.82 13.66
CA PHE A 464 24.15 1.59 12.77
C PHE A 464 24.21 0.16 12.26
N ARG A 465 24.84 -0.01 11.10
CA ARG A 465 25.22 -1.30 10.54
C ARG A 465 26.63 -1.66 10.98
N PHE A 466 26.83 -2.93 11.29
CA PHE A 466 28.11 -3.43 11.75
C PHE A 466 28.39 -4.85 11.25
N SER A 467 29.66 -5.23 11.25
CA SER A 467 30.08 -6.60 10.94
C SER A 467 31.23 -7.04 11.85
N THR A 468 31.25 -8.32 12.21
CA THR A 468 32.38 -8.93 12.92
C THR A 468 33.61 -8.98 12.00
N THR A 469 34.79 -8.83 12.56
CA THR A 469 36.07 -8.94 11.82
C THR A 469 36.72 -10.31 11.98
N LYS A 470 36.29 -11.05 12.99
CA LYS A 470 36.68 -12.43 13.32
C LYS A 470 35.46 -13.11 13.93
N ASN A 471 35.43 -14.44 13.89
CA ASN A 471 34.38 -15.19 14.56
C ASN A 471 34.43 -14.94 16.07
N LEU A 472 33.25 -14.79 16.67
CA LEU A 472 33.06 -14.74 18.12
C LEU A 472 33.30 -16.13 18.71
N SER A 473 33.86 -16.18 19.91
CA SER A 473 34.13 -17.41 20.64
C SER A 473 32.87 -18.06 21.26
N PHE A 474 31.72 -17.39 21.13
CA PHE A 474 30.44 -17.78 21.69
C PHE A 474 29.34 -17.71 20.64
N ASP A 475 28.24 -18.44 20.89
CA ASP A 475 27.06 -18.41 20.05
C ASP A 475 26.20 -17.19 20.38
N GLN A 476 26.00 -16.35 19.38
CA GLN A 476 25.09 -15.22 19.41
C GLN A 476 23.87 -15.50 18.56
N ASP A 477 22.80 -14.85 18.98
CA ASP A 477 21.48 -15.26 18.58
C ASP A 477 20.54 -14.04 18.65
N ILE A 478 21.09 -12.86 18.93
CA ILE A 478 20.40 -11.58 19.10
C ILE A 478 20.35 -10.82 17.76
N PHE A 479 21.48 -10.80 17.06
CA PHE A 479 21.67 -10.03 15.84
C PHE A 479 21.39 -10.87 14.60
N VAL A 480 20.55 -10.33 13.73
CA VAL A 480 20.28 -10.87 12.40
C VAL A 480 21.30 -10.29 11.43
N SER A 481 21.98 -11.15 10.69
CA SER A 481 22.86 -10.78 9.59
C SER A 481 22.05 -10.53 8.31
N TRP A 482 22.46 -9.54 7.53
CA TRP A 482 21.95 -9.30 6.18
C TRP A 482 23.04 -9.60 5.15
N ILE A 483 22.91 -10.74 4.48
CA ILE A 483 23.76 -11.12 3.36
C ILE A 483 23.31 -10.29 2.16
N ARG A 484 24.10 -9.27 1.82
CA ARG A 484 23.71 -8.27 0.82
C ARG A 484 23.61 -8.86 -0.59
N PRO A 485 22.73 -8.31 -1.44
CA PRO A 485 22.75 -8.62 -2.85
C PRO A 485 24.02 -8.03 -3.52
N LYS A 486 24.35 -8.52 -4.72
CA LYS A 486 25.50 -8.03 -5.50
C LYS A 486 25.44 -6.52 -5.78
N SER A 487 24.26 -5.93 -5.88
CA SER A 487 24.07 -4.50 -6.17
C SER A 487 22.96 -3.89 -5.31
N ILE A 488 23.35 -3.04 -4.36
CA ILE A 488 22.44 -2.33 -3.45
C ILE A 488 21.65 -1.24 -4.19
N GLU A 489 22.25 -0.59 -5.19
CA GLU A 489 21.56 0.39 -6.05
C GLU A 489 20.31 -0.20 -6.74
N LYS A 490 20.42 -1.47 -7.12
CA LYS A 490 19.37 -2.25 -7.77
C LYS A 490 18.33 -2.81 -6.80
N LEU A 491 18.47 -2.58 -5.48
CA LEU A 491 17.40 -2.89 -4.52
C LEU A 491 16.10 -2.26 -5.02
N PHE A 492 15.11 -3.12 -5.20
CA PHE A 492 13.86 -2.77 -5.86
C PHE A 492 13.21 -1.53 -5.23
N THR A 493 13.00 -0.51 -6.05
CA THR A 493 12.14 0.64 -5.75
C THR A 493 11.01 0.75 -6.76
N GLU A 494 10.06 1.66 -6.53
CA GLU A 494 8.70 1.70 -7.11
C GLU A 494 8.63 1.54 -8.65
N THR A 495 9.74 1.80 -9.34
CA THR A 495 9.92 1.75 -10.80
C THR A 495 10.09 0.36 -11.43
N HIS A 496 10.28 -0.71 -10.67
CA HIS A 496 10.71 -2.02 -11.20
C HIS A 496 9.68 -3.16 -11.05
N LEU A 497 8.45 -2.83 -10.64
CA LEU A 497 7.47 -3.80 -10.13
C LEU A 497 6.66 -4.45 -11.25
N ASP A 498 7.14 -5.50 -11.91
CA ASP A 498 6.35 -6.26 -12.91
C ASP A 498 5.87 -7.65 -12.43
N ASP A 499 6.38 -8.22 -11.32
CA ASP A 499 5.96 -9.57 -10.89
C ASP A 499 6.16 -9.83 -9.38
N GLU A 500 5.19 -10.46 -8.71
CA GLU A 500 5.25 -10.77 -7.27
C GLU A 500 6.21 -11.92 -6.96
N ASN A 501 6.46 -12.80 -7.92
CA ASN A 501 7.39 -13.93 -7.74
C ASN A 501 8.87 -13.51 -7.75
N LYS A 502 9.20 -12.28 -8.15
CA LYS A 502 10.57 -11.72 -8.07
C LYS A 502 10.82 -10.88 -6.82
N TYR A 503 9.82 -10.77 -5.93
CA TYR A 503 9.82 -9.85 -4.79
C TYR A 503 10.89 -10.19 -3.73
N TYR A 504 11.27 -11.47 -3.60
CA TYR A 504 12.20 -11.97 -2.58
C TYR A 504 13.28 -12.88 -3.17
N ASP A 505 13.80 -12.52 -4.33
CA ASP A 505 15.01 -13.17 -4.82
C ASP A 505 16.21 -12.70 -3.96
N PRO A 506 16.94 -13.61 -3.30
CA PRO A 506 18.15 -13.27 -2.55
C PRO A 506 19.18 -12.50 -3.40
N GLU A 507 19.22 -12.74 -4.72
CA GLU A 507 20.12 -12.00 -5.62
C GLU A 507 19.79 -10.50 -5.69
N ASN A 508 18.51 -10.14 -5.50
CA ASN A 508 18.00 -8.79 -5.65
C ASN A 508 17.78 -8.06 -4.33
N THR A 509 17.46 -8.79 -3.26
CA THR A 509 17.09 -8.22 -1.95
C THR A 509 18.08 -8.56 -0.83
N GLY A 510 18.95 -9.54 -1.07
CA GLY A 510 19.77 -10.17 -0.04
C GLY A 510 18.98 -11.13 0.85
N GLU A 511 19.68 -11.78 1.76
CA GLU A 511 19.11 -12.76 2.68
C GLU A 511 19.28 -12.31 4.13
N SER A 512 18.27 -12.54 4.96
CA SER A 512 18.35 -12.27 6.41
C SER A 512 18.49 -13.60 7.14
N VAL A 513 19.59 -13.78 7.86
CA VAL A 513 19.98 -15.04 8.50
C VAL A 513 20.60 -14.75 9.87
N ILE A 514 20.36 -15.63 10.85
CA ILE A 514 21.06 -15.55 12.13
C ILE A 514 22.26 -16.49 12.07
N LEU A 515 23.45 -15.91 12.12
CA LEU A 515 24.72 -16.61 12.19
C LEU A 515 25.17 -16.66 13.64
N LEU A 516 25.64 -17.80 14.12
CA LEU A 516 25.92 -18.01 15.54
C LEU A 516 27.22 -17.34 15.99
N ASN A 517 28.30 -17.46 15.22
CA ASN A 517 29.61 -16.92 15.64
C ASN A 517 30.06 -15.73 14.78
N GLU A 518 29.21 -15.23 13.89
CA GLU A 518 29.54 -14.14 12.98
C GLU A 518 28.33 -13.21 12.85
N ILE A 519 28.58 -11.93 12.58
CA ILE A 519 27.52 -10.98 12.21
C ILE A 519 27.96 -10.25 10.95
N GLN A 520 27.13 -10.29 9.91
CA GLN A 520 27.35 -9.58 8.65
C GLN A 520 26.27 -8.53 8.45
N HIS A 521 26.65 -7.25 8.37
CA HIS A 521 25.72 -6.13 8.18
C HIS A 521 24.58 -6.12 9.21
N GLY A 522 24.84 -6.56 10.44
CA GLY A 522 23.86 -6.53 11.52
C GLY A 522 23.45 -5.12 11.88
N VAL A 523 22.28 -4.97 12.49
CA VAL A 523 21.75 -3.68 12.96
C VAL A 523 21.90 -3.54 14.47
N LEU A 524 22.47 -2.43 14.94
CA LEU A 524 22.44 -2.04 16.36
C LEU A 524 21.56 -0.81 16.56
N THR A 525 20.76 -0.84 17.61
CA THR A 525 19.86 0.22 18.10
C THR A 525 19.97 0.29 19.62
N SER A 526 19.29 1.22 20.29
CA SER A 526 19.25 1.26 21.77
C SER A 526 18.72 -0.06 22.35
N ASP A 527 17.57 -0.54 21.89
CA ASP A 527 16.90 -1.71 22.47
C ASP A 527 17.76 -2.99 22.32
N LEU A 528 18.45 -3.14 21.18
CA LEU A 528 19.35 -4.28 20.96
C LEU A 528 20.67 -4.16 21.74
N LEU A 529 21.16 -2.94 21.94
CA LEU A 529 22.35 -2.69 22.76
C LEU A 529 22.07 -3.05 24.22
N ASP A 530 20.92 -2.65 24.74
CA ASP A 530 20.50 -2.95 26.10
C ASP A 530 20.29 -4.45 26.29
N LEU A 531 19.60 -5.12 25.34
CA LEU A 531 19.45 -6.57 25.37
C LEU A 531 20.82 -7.28 25.43
N ALA A 532 21.75 -6.94 24.53
CA ALA A 532 23.07 -7.56 24.49
C ALA A 532 23.85 -7.37 25.80
N ARG A 533 23.78 -6.18 26.41
CA ARG A 533 24.43 -5.90 27.71
C ARG A 533 23.82 -6.66 28.88
N LEU A 534 22.52 -6.93 28.82
CA LEU A 534 21.80 -7.67 29.85
C LEU A 534 22.01 -9.18 29.72
N THR A 535 22.14 -9.71 28.50
CA THR A 535 22.18 -11.16 28.26
C THR A 535 23.59 -11.73 28.17
N TRP A 536 24.56 -10.96 27.67
CA TRP A 536 25.92 -11.45 27.51
C TRP A 536 26.74 -11.23 28.77
N SER A 537 27.63 -12.18 29.06
CA SER A 537 28.65 -12.02 30.08
C SER A 537 29.59 -10.86 29.72
N LYS A 538 30.29 -10.33 30.72
CA LYS A 538 31.29 -9.26 30.51
C LYS A 538 32.33 -9.63 29.44
N LYS A 539 32.79 -10.89 29.44
CA LYS A 539 33.78 -11.40 28.47
C LYS A 539 33.23 -11.41 27.05
N GLU A 540 32.01 -11.92 26.86
CA GLU A 540 31.34 -11.96 25.55
C GLU A 540 31.08 -10.55 25.02
N TRP A 541 30.63 -9.64 25.89
CA TRP A 541 30.43 -8.23 25.55
C TRP A 541 31.72 -7.53 25.13
N GLU A 542 32.81 -7.70 25.89
CA GLU A 542 34.13 -7.14 25.57
C GLU A 542 34.66 -7.67 24.24
N GLU A 543 34.58 -8.99 24.02
CA GLU A 543 34.96 -9.62 22.76
C GLU A 543 34.15 -9.04 21.58
N PHE A 544 32.84 -8.94 21.74
CA PHE A 544 31.96 -8.40 20.70
C PHE A 544 32.34 -6.97 20.32
N ILE A 545 32.48 -6.04 21.28
CA ILE A 545 32.71 -4.63 20.95
C ILE A 545 34.11 -4.37 20.38
N GLU A 546 35.07 -5.26 20.64
CA GLU A 546 36.44 -5.19 20.14
C GLU A 546 36.59 -5.82 18.76
N ASN A 547 35.97 -6.99 18.54
CA ASN A 547 36.05 -7.72 17.28
C ASN A 547 35.03 -7.28 16.24
N THR A 548 34.19 -6.29 16.55
CA THR A 548 33.13 -5.82 15.65
C THR A 548 33.35 -4.38 15.21
N LYS A 549 33.18 -4.12 13.91
CA LYS A 549 33.40 -2.81 13.29
C LYS A 549 32.10 -2.18 12.78
N VAL A 550 31.96 -0.88 13.02
CA VAL A 550 30.86 -0.05 12.51
C VAL A 550 31.09 0.27 11.03
N GLU A 551 30.10 -0.02 10.20
CA GLU A 551 30.17 0.23 8.76
C GLU A 551 29.54 1.56 8.39
N ASN A 552 28.38 1.84 8.97
CA ASN A 552 27.73 3.12 8.84
C ASN A 552 26.73 3.36 9.96
N ALA A 553 26.51 4.63 10.30
CA ALA A 553 25.55 5.04 11.31
C ALA A 553 24.75 6.25 10.83
N ILE A 554 23.48 6.29 11.24
CA ILE A 554 22.61 7.45 11.10
C ILE A 554 22.11 7.79 12.49
N ILE A 555 22.42 9.00 12.96
CA ILE A 555 22.25 9.42 14.35
C ILE A 555 21.54 10.77 14.39
N PHE A 556 20.41 10.85 15.08
CA PHE A 556 19.86 12.14 15.50
C PHE A 556 20.41 12.47 16.90
N LEU A 557 21.46 13.30 16.92
CA LEU A 557 22.25 13.61 18.10
C LEU A 557 21.40 14.32 19.17
N LYS A 558 21.51 13.87 20.42
CA LYS A 558 20.73 14.39 21.56
C LYS A 558 20.93 15.90 21.74
N ASN A 559 22.16 16.38 21.66
CA ASN A 559 22.48 17.81 21.80
C ASN A 559 21.95 18.72 20.66
N HIS A 560 21.51 18.15 19.53
CA HIS A 560 20.95 18.89 18.39
C HIS A 560 19.43 18.80 18.30
N LYS A 561 18.79 18.10 19.25
CA LYS A 561 17.34 18.06 19.37
C LYS A 561 16.81 19.47 19.66
N LYS A 562 15.75 19.86 18.96
CA LYS A 562 15.03 21.11 19.18
C LYS A 562 13.68 20.86 19.82
N ASP A 563 13.18 21.85 20.54
CA ASP A 563 11.86 21.80 21.19
C ASP A 563 10.74 22.28 20.26
N HIS A 564 11.11 23.00 19.19
CA HIS A 564 10.19 23.46 18.18
C HIS A 564 10.72 23.23 16.76
N ILE A 565 9.84 22.76 15.87
CA ILE A 565 10.16 22.59 14.45
C ILE A 565 10.61 23.91 13.79
N SER A 566 10.13 25.06 14.27
CA SER A 566 10.58 26.38 13.80
C SER A 566 12.08 26.59 14.00
N GLU A 567 12.68 26.08 15.07
CA GLU A 567 14.12 26.20 15.31
C GLU A 567 14.93 25.35 14.32
N VAL A 568 14.44 24.15 14.01
CA VAL A 568 15.04 23.31 12.95
C VAL A 568 14.99 24.08 11.63
N LEU A 569 13.87 24.70 11.30
CA LEU A 569 13.74 25.51 10.09
C LEU A 569 14.71 26.69 10.10
N LYS A 570 14.84 27.43 11.21
CA LYS A 570 15.83 28.53 11.33
C LYS A 570 17.26 28.03 11.08
N ASP A 571 17.64 26.92 11.70
CA ASP A 571 18.98 26.34 11.54
C ASP A 571 19.25 25.85 10.12
N LEU A 572 18.24 25.30 9.44
CA LEU A 572 18.33 24.92 8.03
C LEU A 572 18.48 26.14 7.11
N GLY A 573 17.80 27.24 7.45
CA GLY A 573 17.85 28.54 6.78
C GLY A 573 19.20 29.26 6.93
N ASN A 574 20.00 28.87 7.93
CA ASN A 574 21.22 29.58 8.29
C ASN A 574 22.40 29.20 7.39
N PRO A 575 22.92 30.11 6.54
CA PRO A 575 24.03 29.82 5.65
C PRO A 575 25.35 29.52 6.39
N LYS A 576 25.49 29.93 7.65
CA LYS A 576 26.66 29.63 8.48
C LYS A 576 26.68 28.17 8.96
N LEU A 577 25.52 27.51 9.00
CA LEU A 577 25.38 26.11 9.40
C LEU A 577 25.31 25.17 8.19
N LYS A 578 25.80 25.61 7.02
CA LYS A 578 25.84 24.77 5.82
C LYS A 578 26.62 23.49 6.07
N ASN A 579 26.04 22.39 5.61
CA ASN A 579 26.67 21.09 5.77
C ASN A 579 27.93 21.00 4.92
N LYS A 580 29.03 20.61 5.55
CA LYS A 580 30.26 20.16 4.89
C LYS A 580 30.31 18.65 5.02
N VAL A 581 30.42 17.94 3.90
CA VAL A 581 30.78 16.53 3.93
C VAL A 581 32.30 16.47 4.03
N GLU A 582 32.80 16.13 5.21
CA GLU A 582 34.22 15.86 5.36
C GLU A 582 34.52 14.48 4.80
N THR A 583 35.39 14.43 3.81
CA THR A 583 35.85 13.18 3.21
C THR A 583 37.33 12.99 3.53
N LYS A 584 37.66 11.99 4.36
CA LYS A 584 39.05 11.57 4.57
C LYS A 584 39.50 10.77 3.34
N LEU A 585 40.52 11.24 2.64
CA LEU A 585 41.13 10.54 1.52
C LEU A 585 42.37 9.77 1.98
N VAL A 586 42.51 8.51 1.54
CA VAL A 586 43.75 7.73 1.66
C VAL A 586 44.09 7.23 0.26
N ASN A 587 45.29 7.53 -0.24
CA ASN A 587 45.72 7.23 -1.61
C ASN A 587 44.73 7.72 -2.69
N GLY A 588 44.16 8.92 -2.49
CA GLY A 588 43.19 9.52 -3.41
C GLY A 588 41.78 8.90 -3.37
N LYS A 589 41.54 7.87 -2.54
CA LYS A 589 40.22 7.23 -2.40
C LYS A 589 39.52 7.69 -1.12
N PRO A 590 38.19 7.95 -1.15
CA PRO A 590 37.42 8.23 0.06
C PRO A 590 37.43 7.02 0.99
N THR A 591 37.68 7.29 2.28
CA THR A 591 37.76 6.26 3.34
C THR A 591 36.78 6.51 4.47
N LEU A 592 36.35 7.76 4.67
CA LEU A 592 35.38 8.12 5.68
C LEU A 592 34.66 9.39 5.24
N GLN A 593 33.33 9.35 5.30
CA GLN A 593 32.49 10.53 5.12
C GLN A 593 31.71 10.84 6.39
N ARG A 594 31.80 12.10 6.81
CA ARG A 594 31.04 12.63 7.94
C ARG A 594 30.28 13.87 7.50
N THR A 595 29.03 13.96 7.91
CA THR A 595 28.29 15.23 7.76
C THR A 595 28.67 16.13 8.94
N GLN A 596 29.37 17.22 8.68
CA GLN A 596 29.52 18.34 9.60
C GLN A 596 28.54 19.45 9.23
N GLY A 597 28.00 20.18 10.21
CA GLY A 597 27.08 21.30 9.99
C GLY A 597 25.75 21.13 10.74
N CYS A 598 24.68 21.71 10.20
CA CYS A 598 23.33 21.63 10.78
C CYS A 598 22.84 20.18 10.87
N CYS A 599 22.83 19.65 12.09
CA CYS A 599 22.24 18.36 12.48
C CYS A 599 20.98 18.56 13.33
N SER A 600 20.36 19.74 13.22
CA SER A 600 19.15 20.08 13.99
C SER A 600 17.98 19.21 13.56
N TRP A 601 17.22 18.74 14.55
CA TRP A 601 16.08 17.87 14.32
C TRP A 601 15.01 18.04 15.40
N TYR A 602 13.80 17.60 15.08
CA TYR A 602 12.63 17.68 15.93
C TYR A 602 11.95 16.31 16.02
N PRO A 603 11.62 15.80 17.23
CA PRO A 603 10.84 14.58 17.39
C PRO A 603 9.36 14.83 17.09
N ILE A 604 8.77 14.05 16.20
CA ILE A 604 7.31 14.05 15.99
C ILE A 604 6.69 12.86 16.71
N GLU A 605 5.76 13.13 17.62
CA GLU A 605 4.87 12.11 18.17
C GLU A 605 3.78 11.79 17.15
N LEU A 606 3.74 10.55 16.65
CA LEU A 606 2.72 10.10 15.72
C LEU A 606 1.40 9.80 16.45
N LYS A 607 0.74 10.84 16.98
CA LYS A 607 -0.55 10.73 17.73
C LYS A 607 -1.64 9.96 16.98
N ILE A 608 -1.56 9.92 15.65
CA ILE A 608 -2.41 9.09 14.80
C ILE A 608 -2.36 7.60 15.20
N VAL A 609 -1.19 7.08 15.57
CA VAL A 609 -0.99 5.68 15.95
C VAL A 609 -1.79 5.35 17.21
N GLU A 610 -1.68 6.20 18.24
CA GLU A 610 -2.41 6.04 19.49
C GLU A 610 -3.92 6.15 19.29
N LYS A 611 -4.36 7.13 18.50
CA LYS A 611 -5.77 7.29 18.15
C LYS A 611 -6.33 6.05 17.46
N ILE A 612 -5.60 5.49 16.49
CA ILE A 612 -6.00 4.24 15.79
C ILE A 612 -6.06 3.07 16.78
N LYS A 613 -5.10 2.94 17.69
CA LYS A 613 -5.10 1.89 18.73
C LYS A 613 -6.34 2.00 19.64
N ASN A 614 -6.68 3.21 20.08
CA ASN A 614 -7.84 3.44 20.94
C ASN A 614 -9.15 3.14 20.21
N LEU A 615 -9.33 3.66 18.99
CA LEU A 615 -10.48 3.36 18.14
C LEU A 615 -10.62 1.86 17.86
N ARG A 616 -9.51 1.15 17.64
CA ARG A 616 -9.51 -0.30 17.46
C ARG A 616 -10.01 -1.03 18.71
N ASN A 617 -9.54 -0.62 19.89
CA ASN A 617 -9.98 -1.21 21.16
C ASN A 617 -11.45 -0.93 21.45
N GLU A 618 -11.92 0.29 21.19
CA GLU A 618 -13.33 0.68 21.29
C GLU A 618 -14.21 -0.16 20.35
N ALA A 619 -13.81 -0.29 19.08
CA ALA A 619 -14.55 -1.13 18.12
C ALA A 619 -14.55 -2.60 18.52
N LYS A 620 -13.44 -3.13 19.06
CA LYS A 620 -13.37 -4.50 19.58
C LYS A 620 -14.35 -4.70 20.74
N LYS A 621 -14.49 -3.73 21.65
CA LYS A 621 -15.45 -3.77 22.76
C LYS A 621 -16.89 -3.65 22.29
N LYS A 622 -17.16 -2.71 21.37
CA LYS A 622 -18.52 -2.37 20.92
C LYS A 622 -19.10 -3.37 19.93
N TYR A 623 -18.28 -3.85 18.99
CA TYR A 623 -18.73 -4.68 17.86
C TYR A 623 -18.09 -6.07 17.81
N GLY A 624 -17.18 -6.38 18.74
CA GLY A 624 -16.46 -7.66 18.77
C GLY A 624 -15.18 -7.69 17.92
N LYS A 625 -14.35 -8.72 18.16
CA LYS A 625 -13.12 -9.00 17.40
C LYS A 625 -13.49 -9.38 15.96
N LYS A 626 -12.68 -8.97 14.97
CA LYS A 626 -12.93 -9.19 13.53
C LYS A 626 -14.16 -8.45 12.98
N SER A 627 -14.79 -7.54 13.72
CA SER A 627 -15.78 -6.62 13.14
C SER A 627 -15.13 -5.78 12.03
N PRO A 628 -15.88 -5.36 10.99
CA PRO A 628 -15.29 -4.58 9.91
C PRO A 628 -14.58 -3.30 10.37
N GLN A 629 -15.13 -2.61 11.38
CA GLN A 629 -14.53 -1.42 11.97
C GLN A 629 -13.19 -1.75 12.65
N GLU A 630 -13.12 -2.81 13.47
CA GLU A 630 -11.85 -3.26 14.08
C GLU A 630 -10.82 -3.63 13.02
N GLN A 631 -11.25 -4.31 11.95
CA GLN A 631 -10.38 -4.69 10.84
C GLN A 631 -9.86 -3.47 10.06
N LEU A 632 -10.67 -2.44 9.83
CA LEU A 632 -10.26 -1.21 9.17
C LEU A 632 -9.18 -0.50 9.99
N TYR A 633 -9.38 -0.37 11.31
CA TYR A 633 -8.38 0.22 12.20
C TYR A 633 -7.09 -0.60 12.26
N LYS A 634 -7.20 -1.95 12.30
CA LYS A 634 -6.04 -2.83 12.21
C LYS A 634 -5.28 -2.63 10.90
N LEU A 635 -6.00 -2.58 9.77
CA LEU A 635 -5.41 -2.36 8.45
C LEU A 635 -4.70 -1.00 8.39
N LEU A 636 -5.31 0.06 8.93
CA LEU A 636 -4.72 1.39 8.99
C LEU A 636 -3.45 1.43 9.83
N GLY A 637 -3.44 0.82 11.02
CA GLY A 637 -2.25 0.71 11.87
C GLY A 637 -1.09 -0.04 11.19
N ASN A 638 -1.39 -1.20 10.58
CA ASN A 638 -0.39 -2.00 9.87
C ASN A 638 0.14 -1.27 8.61
N THR A 639 -0.73 -0.58 7.89
CA THR A 639 -0.34 0.17 6.69
C THR A 639 0.50 1.39 7.04
N LEU A 640 0.20 2.07 8.16
CA LEU A 640 0.98 3.20 8.64
C LEU A 640 2.42 2.79 8.93
N TYR A 641 2.62 1.65 9.61
CA TYR A 641 3.94 1.03 9.77
C TYR A 641 4.59 0.76 8.41
N GLY A 642 3.91 0.02 7.53
CA GLY A 642 4.42 -0.33 6.20
C GLY A 642 4.87 0.88 5.39
N VAL A 643 4.14 1.99 5.49
CA VAL A 643 4.48 3.26 4.83
C VAL A 643 5.75 3.89 5.42
N THR A 644 5.92 3.90 6.74
CA THR A 644 7.10 4.50 7.39
C THR A 644 8.40 3.72 7.15
N VAL A 645 8.30 2.42 6.83
CA VAL A 645 9.46 1.55 6.55
C VAL A 645 9.69 1.31 5.06
N SER A 646 8.74 1.71 4.21
CA SER A 646 8.80 1.41 2.79
C SER A 646 9.81 2.32 2.08
N PRO A 647 10.63 1.74 1.17
CA PRO A 647 11.54 2.53 0.35
C PRO A 647 10.81 3.33 -0.75
N TYR A 648 9.49 3.13 -0.93
CA TYR A 648 8.70 3.76 -1.98
C TYR A 648 8.19 5.15 -1.61
N PHE A 649 8.11 5.45 -0.31
CA PHE A 649 7.55 6.71 0.16
C PHE A 649 8.65 7.66 0.66
N ASP A 650 8.48 8.95 0.36
CA ASP A 650 9.37 10.04 0.78
C ASP A 650 9.27 10.33 2.29
N ILE A 651 8.20 9.86 2.94
CA ILE A 651 8.00 9.75 4.40
C ILE A 651 8.63 8.49 5.01
N GLY A 652 9.31 7.65 4.23
CA GLY A 652 10.04 6.52 4.79
C GLY A 652 11.23 6.99 5.62
N ASN A 653 11.42 6.44 6.81
CA ASN A 653 12.53 6.79 7.71
C ASN A 653 13.18 5.53 8.27
N VAL A 654 14.37 5.19 7.76
CA VAL A 654 15.08 3.96 8.16
C VAL A 654 15.52 3.95 9.62
N VAL A 655 15.72 5.11 10.25
CA VAL A 655 16.08 5.19 11.68
C VAL A 655 14.89 4.79 12.52
N PHE A 656 13.75 5.44 12.29
CA PHE A 656 12.49 5.11 12.95
C PHE A 656 12.12 3.64 12.73
N ALA A 657 12.19 3.19 11.47
CA ALA A 657 11.86 1.84 11.06
C ALA A 657 12.69 0.77 11.78
N ASN A 658 14.03 0.90 11.78
CA ASN A 658 14.91 -0.08 12.42
C ASN A 658 14.74 -0.11 13.94
N ASN A 659 14.40 1.01 14.59
CA ASN A 659 14.11 1.05 16.02
C ASN A 659 12.76 0.40 16.35
N VAL A 660 11.72 0.65 15.54
CA VAL A 660 10.41 -0.03 15.68
C VAL A 660 10.58 -1.55 15.55
N THR A 661 11.32 -2.03 14.56
CA THR A 661 11.53 -3.47 14.36
C THR A 661 12.52 -4.06 15.37
N ALA A 662 13.49 -3.30 15.88
CA ALA A 662 14.37 -3.74 16.95
C ALA A 662 13.59 -4.06 18.22
N ARG A 663 12.65 -3.21 18.61
CA ARG A 663 11.76 -3.47 19.76
C ARG A 663 10.98 -4.77 19.59
N ALA A 664 10.43 -4.99 18.39
CA ALA A 664 9.75 -6.23 18.06
C ALA A 664 10.69 -7.45 18.17
N ARG A 665 11.91 -7.36 17.63
CA ARG A 665 12.93 -8.43 17.72
C ARG A 665 13.33 -8.72 19.16
N VAL A 666 13.56 -7.70 19.98
CA VAL A 666 13.91 -7.85 21.40
C VAL A 666 12.78 -8.55 22.15
N MET A 667 11.53 -8.11 21.96
CA MET A 667 10.39 -8.75 22.62
C MET A 667 10.17 -10.19 22.15
N ALA A 668 10.30 -10.47 20.84
CA ALA A 668 10.21 -11.82 20.30
C ALA A 668 11.35 -12.71 20.82
N TYR A 669 12.56 -12.18 20.97
CA TYR A 669 13.69 -12.86 21.58
C TYR A 669 13.41 -13.23 23.03
N MET A 670 12.97 -12.27 23.85
CA MET A 670 12.67 -12.51 25.26
C MET A 670 11.53 -13.53 25.42
N MET A 671 10.48 -13.40 24.62
CA MET A 671 9.36 -14.33 24.54
C MET A 671 9.85 -15.74 24.20
N GLU A 672 10.63 -15.88 23.14
CA GLU A 672 11.22 -17.16 22.73
C GLU A 672 12.03 -17.82 23.83
N LYS A 673 12.97 -17.09 24.45
CA LYS A 673 13.84 -17.64 25.48
C LYS A 673 13.07 -18.01 26.73
N GLY A 674 12.12 -17.18 27.16
CA GLY A 674 11.29 -17.45 28.33
C GLY A 674 10.36 -18.65 28.16
N PHE A 675 9.76 -18.81 26.97
CA PHE A 675 8.85 -19.92 26.69
C PHE A 675 9.54 -21.19 26.17
N HIS A 676 10.87 -21.20 26.01
CA HIS A 676 11.59 -22.27 25.33
C HIS A 676 11.01 -22.59 23.93
N GLY A 677 10.67 -21.52 23.20
CA GLY A 677 9.90 -21.60 21.97
C GLY A 677 10.60 -22.32 20.82
N PHE A 678 9.84 -23.09 20.04
CA PHE A 678 10.38 -23.86 18.92
C PHE A 678 10.91 -22.98 17.80
N GLN A 679 10.12 -21.98 17.44
CA GLN A 679 10.41 -21.05 16.37
C GLN A 679 9.82 -19.68 16.69
N THR A 680 10.45 -18.65 16.14
CA THR A 680 9.92 -17.29 16.13
C THR A 680 9.70 -16.82 14.71
N ILE A 681 8.55 -16.20 14.47
CA ILE A 681 8.25 -15.51 13.21
C ILE A 681 7.65 -14.16 13.56
N THR A 682 8.44 -13.11 13.38
CA THR A 682 8.14 -11.71 13.70
C THR A 682 7.78 -11.49 15.15
N ASP A 683 6.50 -11.61 15.48
CA ASP A 683 5.86 -11.36 16.77
C ASP A 683 5.22 -12.61 17.39
N GLY A 684 5.25 -13.75 16.67
CA GLY A 684 4.69 -15.01 17.11
C GLY A 684 5.72 -16.05 17.53
N CYS A 685 5.35 -16.91 18.47
CA CYS A 685 6.14 -18.04 18.91
C CYS A 685 5.25 -19.19 19.41
N SER A 686 5.51 -20.40 18.92
CA SER A 686 4.86 -21.60 19.44
C SER A 686 5.78 -22.32 20.43
N PHE A 687 5.22 -22.87 21.50
CA PHE A 687 5.97 -23.49 22.58
C PHE A 687 5.17 -24.58 23.31
N ASP A 688 5.89 -25.47 23.99
CA ASP A 688 5.30 -26.50 24.85
C ASP A 688 5.06 -25.95 26.25
N LEU A 689 3.81 -25.99 26.70
CA LEU A 689 3.42 -25.55 28.05
C LEU A 689 4.17 -26.29 29.16
N ASN A 690 4.62 -27.52 28.90
CA ASN A 690 5.37 -28.33 29.87
C ASN A 690 6.87 -28.00 29.92
N GLN A 691 7.39 -27.19 28.99
CA GLN A 691 8.83 -26.89 28.87
C GLN A 691 9.17 -25.41 29.05
N MET A 692 8.23 -24.63 29.62
CA MET A 692 8.48 -23.23 29.94
C MET A 692 9.66 -23.08 30.90
N VAL A 693 10.46 -22.04 30.68
CA VAL A 693 11.64 -21.76 31.50
C VAL A 693 11.21 -20.93 32.72
N PHE A 694 11.60 -21.38 33.91
CA PHE A 694 11.39 -20.66 35.16
C PHE A 694 12.73 -20.20 35.73
N ILE A 695 12.72 -19.05 36.40
CA ILE A 695 13.88 -18.57 37.15
C ILE A 695 13.98 -19.42 38.42
N ASN A 696 15.10 -20.13 38.59
CA ASN A 696 15.33 -21.01 39.75
C ASN A 696 15.44 -20.26 41.09
N ASP A 697 15.80 -18.97 41.09
CA ASP A 697 15.90 -18.12 42.30
C ASP A 697 15.67 -16.63 41.97
N PRO A 698 14.46 -16.09 42.19
CA PRO A 698 14.14 -14.68 41.93
C PRO A 698 14.93 -13.68 42.79
N SER A 699 15.46 -14.11 43.95
CA SER A 699 16.09 -13.22 44.92
C SER A 699 17.40 -12.61 44.44
N LYS A 700 18.09 -13.28 43.49
CA LYS A 700 19.35 -12.81 42.89
C LYS A 700 19.20 -11.65 41.90
N PHE A 701 17.98 -11.30 41.50
CA PHE A 701 17.72 -10.22 40.54
C PHE A 701 17.59 -8.84 41.19
N ASN A 702 17.26 -8.76 42.49
CA ASN A 702 17.15 -7.48 43.20
C ASN A 702 18.51 -6.89 43.65
N SER A 703 19.62 -7.55 43.31
CA SER A 703 20.98 -7.18 43.73
C SER A 703 21.92 -6.74 42.59
N GLN A 704 21.42 -6.57 41.37
CA GLN A 704 22.12 -5.96 40.23
C GLN A 704 21.40 -4.68 39.80
#